data_AF-A0A6A3DWZ6-F1
#
_entry.id   AF-A0A6A3DWZ6-F1
#
_cell.length_a   1.000
_cell.length_b   1.000
_cell.length_c   1.000
_cell.angle_alpha   90.00
_cell.angle_beta   90.00
_cell.angle_gamma   90.00
#
_symmetry.space_group_name_H-M   'P 1'
#
loop_
_entity.id
_entity.type
_entity.pdbx_description
1 polymer ?
#
loop_
_entity_poly.entity_id
_entity_poly.type
_entity_poly.pdbx_seq_one_letter_code
_entity_poly.pdbx_strand_id
1 'polypeptide(L)'
;MHFLRDLKAGEIEQVCLLTGSDQPDVLANAVSDDTSSSRPKAAEPKSVREGRFAAQSWQALQDSNNPVYSLAREFEDILPEKIPAELPAERGVQHEIDLVPGSKYCVTRQWPLPRDQVQAIDDFFEGRHKAGHVRESISPHSSPTFCVKKATGGWRIVHAFNKLNDATIPAQTPIPRKDMVLDTMSGSVIYSAIDLTDGFYQILMRESDIPLTAVRLVMPQGLKNAPATFNRMVSHVLRPLRAFAPSYFDDIFVHSRAEDGLSAVDVHIRHLRKVFAKMRENKLYANLKKCVFCAPEIPVLGCYVSKSGVRADPEKISSICSWPTPKNQTELRQWLGLANYLHKYTKDYAGLIQPMSSLLNKDVAWNWRPEYQDAFDAVKKSLASAPVLMLPDTSRPFHVVCDASDFAIGCALMQFDAEGRERVVSYQSRQMKPAEKNYPVHDKELLAMRYALIKFRVYLLGEQTFADYTDHASLRTAMKSPHLSQRMARWLSFFAEYNFVMHYKPGKNNILADALSRRPDYDPRRLTRHQDIPDDDDDDDDCATCVTLGINATVSSPVLPLRQQIADAYEEDAFYAAIIRYLRNPAADTLAKLTRPTRDAITRYDLDGDLLTYAIDTFDTPRVVIPADDDLRARLVHEYHDAPAGGHLGREKTFAALSRDFFWPRVYKWIRKWVRSCEICQRVKPASSKQAPLRPLPIATSS
;
A
#
# COMPACT_ATOMS: atom_id res chain seq x y z
N MET A 1 -34.22 -34.87 -8.36
CA MET A 1 -35.64 -35.05 -7.92
C MET A 1 -35.84 -35.84 -6.62
N HIS A 2 -34.85 -36.59 -6.09
CA HIS A 2 -35.04 -37.34 -4.83
C HIS A 2 -34.53 -36.60 -3.58
N PHE A 3 -33.39 -35.90 -3.63
CA PHE A 3 -32.78 -35.29 -2.45
C PHE A 3 -33.67 -34.25 -1.71
N LEU A 4 -34.25 -33.27 -2.42
CA LEU A 4 -35.18 -32.28 -1.84
C LEU A 4 -36.48 -32.91 -1.29
N ARG A 5 -36.87 -34.07 -1.82
CA ARG A 5 -38.07 -34.81 -1.43
C ARG A 5 -37.78 -35.63 -0.17
N ASP A 6 -36.63 -36.28 -0.13
CA ASP A 6 -36.14 -37.07 1.00
C ASP A 6 -35.86 -36.14 2.22
N LEU A 7 -35.40 -34.90 1.98
CA LEU A 7 -35.26 -33.85 3.00
C LEU A 7 -36.61 -33.46 3.64
N LYS A 8 -37.68 -33.38 2.83
CA LYS A 8 -39.04 -33.03 3.29
C LYS A 8 -39.77 -34.19 3.97
N ALA A 9 -39.37 -35.43 3.69
CA ALA A 9 -39.97 -36.64 4.26
C ALA A 9 -39.38 -36.99 5.64
N GLY A 10 -38.27 -36.36 6.07
CA GLY A 10 -37.66 -36.62 7.37
C GLY A 10 -36.96 -37.98 7.49
N GLU A 11 -36.77 -38.70 6.38
CA GLU A 11 -35.97 -39.93 6.30
C GLU A 11 -34.46 -39.66 6.13
N ILE A 12 -34.05 -38.39 6.23
CA ILE A 12 -32.66 -37.95 6.25
C ILE A 12 -32.28 -37.58 7.69
N GLU A 13 -31.31 -38.30 8.28
CA GLU A 13 -30.81 -38.08 9.65
C GLU A 13 -30.15 -36.71 9.88
N GLN A 14 -29.93 -35.93 8.82
CA GLN A 14 -29.68 -34.49 8.86
C GLN A 14 -30.42 -33.75 7.75
N VAL A 15 -31.43 -32.96 8.12
CA VAL A 15 -31.39 -31.48 8.15
C VAL A 15 -32.73 -30.92 8.66
N CYS A 16 -32.59 -30.11 9.73
CA CYS A 16 -33.36 -28.99 10.28
C CYS A 16 -34.90 -28.85 10.18
N LEU A 17 -35.49 -28.26 11.24
CA LEU A 17 -36.85 -27.69 11.25
C LEU A 17 -36.90 -26.25 11.81
N LEU A 18 -37.95 -25.55 11.38
CA LEU A 18 -38.07 -24.12 11.07
C LEU A 18 -38.70 -23.23 12.16
N THR A 19 -38.60 -21.93 11.87
CA THR A 19 -38.98 -20.67 12.55
C THR A 19 -40.49 -20.34 12.67
N GLY A 20 -40.86 -19.48 13.62
CA GLY A 20 -42.02 -18.55 13.56
C GLY A 20 -41.64 -17.22 14.23
N SER A 21 -41.59 -16.08 13.53
CA SER A 21 -42.65 -15.14 13.07
C SER A 21 -43.01 -14.09 14.13
N ASP A 22 -42.56 -12.84 13.91
CA ASP A 22 -43.42 -11.64 13.82
C ASP A 22 -42.57 -10.34 13.68
N GLN A 23 -42.98 -9.50 12.74
CA GLN A 23 -42.55 -8.10 12.54
C GLN A 23 -43.51 -7.17 13.33
N PRO A 24 -43.15 -5.92 13.74
CA PRO A 24 -43.05 -4.81 12.76
C PRO A 24 -42.15 -3.58 13.11
N ASP A 25 -41.94 -2.80 12.05
CA ASP A 25 -41.91 -1.33 11.87
C ASP A 25 -40.84 -0.35 12.43
N VAL A 26 -40.19 0.29 11.43
CA VAL A 26 -40.00 1.73 11.16
C VAL A 26 -39.41 2.63 12.26
N LEU A 27 -38.26 3.27 11.96
CA LEU A 27 -38.15 4.73 11.81
C LEU A 27 -36.74 5.17 11.40
N ALA A 28 -36.72 6.11 10.45
CA ALA A 28 -35.56 6.79 9.89
C ALA A 28 -34.80 7.62 10.94
N ASN A 29 -33.50 7.83 10.71
CA ASN A 29 -32.89 9.14 10.95
C ASN A 29 -31.58 9.30 10.17
N ALA A 30 -31.49 10.47 9.54
CA ALA A 30 -30.35 10.99 8.82
C ALA A 30 -29.19 11.35 9.76
N VAL A 31 -27.95 11.16 9.31
CA VAL A 31 -26.79 11.90 9.84
C VAL A 31 -25.91 12.31 8.66
N SER A 32 -25.66 13.61 8.64
CA SER A 32 -24.85 14.40 7.75
C SER A 32 -23.36 14.36 8.12
N ASP A 33 -22.57 14.60 7.07
CA ASP A 33 -21.29 15.31 7.02
C ASP A 33 -19.94 14.68 7.41
N ASP A 34 -19.02 15.01 6.50
CA ASP A 34 -17.61 15.30 6.68
C ASP A 34 -16.63 14.17 6.97
N THR A 35 -16.18 13.51 5.88
CA THR A 35 -14.81 13.01 5.78
C THR A 35 -14.19 13.41 4.44
N SER A 36 -13.73 14.66 4.39
CA SER A 36 -12.75 15.09 3.40
C SER A 36 -11.41 14.41 3.70
N SER A 37 -10.99 13.53 2.78
CA SER A 37 -9.68 12.88 2.76
C SER A 37 -8.57 13.95 2.81
N SER A 38 -8.02 14.16 4.00
CA SER A 38 -6.81 14.97 4.20
C SER A 38 -5.64 14.05 4.53
N ARG A 39 -4.76 13.91 3.54
CA ARG A 39 -3.43 13.30 3.65
C ARG A 39 -2.69 13.94 4.84
N PRO A 40 -1.95 13.17 5.67
CA PRO A 40 -1.11 13.75 6.70
C PRO A 40 0.03 14.51 6.03
N LYS A 41 -0.08 15.85 5.97
CA LYS A 41 1.05 16.73 5.68
C LYS A 41 2.00 16.63 6.86
N ALA A 42 3.11 15.94 6.72
CA ALA A 42 4.31 16.30 7.46
C ALA A 42 4.67 17.73 7.00
N ALA A 43 4.23 18.72 7.77
CA ALA A 43 4.44 20.12 7.46
C ALA A 43 5.81 20.55 8.02
N GLU A 44 6.74 20.89 7.13
CA GLU A 44 7.91 21.70 7.49
C GLU A 44 7.45 23.00 8.20
N PRO A 45 8.11 23.47 9.27
CA PRO A 45 8.04 24.85 9.70
C PRO A 45 8.47 25.78 8.56
N LYS A 46 7.61 26.77 8.28
CA LYS A 46 7.79 27.75 7.20
C LYS A 46 9.17 28.43 7.18
N SER A 47 9.82 28.62 8.32
CA SER A 47 11.07 29.39 8.44
C SER A 47 12.32 28.69 7.89
N VAL A 48 12.46 27.36 8.08
CA VAL A 48 13.60 26.59 7.55
C VAL A 48 13.42 26.31 6.06
N ARG A 49 12.16 26.08 5.65
CA ARG A 49 11.73 26.07 4.26
C ARG A 49 12.09 27.40 3.60
N GLU A 50 11.61 28.52 4.11
CA GLU A 50 11.89 29.84 3.53
C GLU A 50 13.40 30.14 3.43
N GLY A 51 14.23 29.73 4.41
CA GLY A 51 15.69 29.89 4.34
C GLY A 51 16.40 29.03 3.27
N ARG A 52 15.97 27.78 3.06
CA ARG A 52 16.58 26.86 2.08
C ARG A 52 16.08 27.10 0.65
N PHE A 53 14.79 27.46 0.51
CA PHE A 53 14.14 27.79 -0.76
C PHE A 53 14.39 29.24 -1.20
N ALA A 54 14.78 30.17 -0.29
CA ALA A 54 15.30 31.49 -0.65
C ALA A 54 16.76 31.45 -1.14
N ALA A 55 17.50 30.38 -0.85
CA ALA A 55 18.89 30.19 -1.26
C ALA A 55 19.06 29.61 -2.68
N GLN A 56 17.97 29.39 -3.43
CA GLN A 56 18.00 28.84 -4.80
C GLN A 56 17.37 29.84 -5.77
N SER A 57 18.11 30.92 -6.01
CA SER A 57 17.88 31.83 -7.13
C SER A 57 18.94 31.61 -8.20
N TRP A 58 18.71 32.14 -9.40
CA TRP A 58 19.76 32.21 -10.44
C TRP A 58 21.05 32.81 -9.90
N GLN A 59 20.93 33.83 -9.05
CA GLN A 59 22.04 34.52 -8.41
C GLN A 59 22.76 33.63 -7.40
N ALA A 60 22.03 32.88 -6.57
CA ALA A 60 22.65 31.95 -5.63
C ALA A 60 23.38 30.78 -6.31
N LEU A 61 22.88 30.27 -7.45
CA LEU A 61 23.58 29.27 -8.26
C LEU A 61 24.88 29.83 -8.85
N GLN A 62 24.86 31.10 -9.26
CA GLN A 62 26.02 31.81 -9.77
C GLN A 62 27.05 32.08 -8.66
N ASP A 63 26.60 32.59 -7.51
CA ASP A 63 27.44 32.97 -6.37
C ASP A 63 28.09 31.76 -5.69
N SER A 64 27.40 30.61 -5.69
CA SER A 64 27.94 29.34 -5.17
C SER A 64 28.88 28.63 -6.16
N ASN A 65 29.11 29.20 -7.34
CA ASN A 65 29.87 28.60 -8.45
C ASN A 65 29.42 27.15 -8.74
N ASN A 66 28.10 26.90 -8.66
CA ASN A 66 27.56 25.55 -8.82
C ASN A 66 27.79 25.08 -10.26
N PRO A 67 28.35 23.88 -10.49
CA PRO A 67 28.65 23.38 -11.84
C PRO A 67 27.40 23.25 -12.73
N VAL A 68 26.19 23.23 -12.14
CA VAL A 68 24.92 23.19 -12.86
C VAL A 68 24.51 24.55 -13.42
N TYR A 69 25.07 25.67 -12.97
CA TYR A 69 24.62 27.01 -13.38
C TYR A 69 24.61 27.20 -14.91
N SER A 70 25.69 26.83 -15.58
CA SER A 70 25.80 26.93 -17.05
C SER A 70 24.74 26.08 -17.76
N LEU A 71 24.52 24.85 -17.30
CA LEU A 71 23.49 23.96 -17.81
C LEU A 71 22.08 24.48 -17.51
N ALA A 72 21.81 24.97 -16.30
CA ALA A 72 20.53 25.56 -15.95
C ALA A 72 20.22 26.77 -16.84
N ARG A 73 21.21 27.64 -17.11
CA ARG A 73 21.07 28.78 -18.04
C ARG A 73 20.80 28.31 -19.49
N GLU A 74 21.46 27.25 -19.94
CA GLU A 74 21.17 26.61 -21.24
C GLU A 74 19.72 26.13 -21.31
N PHE A 75 19.15 25.69 -20.18
CA PHE A 75 17.81 25.13 -19.99
C PHE A 75 16.84 26.06 -19.22
N GLU A 76 16.99 27.38 -19.37
CA GLU A 76 16.16 28.38 -18.68
C GLU A 76 14.65 28.25 -19.01
N ASP A 77 14.32 27.79 -20.22
CA ASP A 77 12.95 27.56 -20.71
C ASP A 77 12.17 26.51 -19.93
N ILE A 78 12.83 25.50 -19.34
CA ILE A 78 12.19 24.48 -18.48
C ILE A 78 12.12 24.90 -17.01
N LEU A 79 12.70 26.05 -16.65
CA LEU A 79 12.70 26.64 -15.31
C LEU A 79 12.00 28.02 -15.28
N PRO A 80 10.79 28.16 -15.85
CA PRO A 80 10.15 29.46 -15.94
C PRO A 80 9.61 29.93 -14.58
N GLU A 81 9.61 31.25 -14.36
CA GLU A 81 8.91 31.83 -13.19
C GLU A 81 7.39 31.63 -13.28
N LYS A 82 6.85 31.62 -14.51
CA LYS A 82 5.44 31.36 -14.81
C LYS A 82 5.34 30.43 -16.01
N ILE A 83 4.62 29.32 -15.84
CA ILE A 83 4.42 28.31 -16.89
C ILE A 83 3.75 28.97 -18.10
N PRO A 84 4.27 28.76 -19.33
CA PRO A 84 3.63 29.21 -20.55
C PRO A 84 2.18 28.74 -20.64
N ALA A 85 1.28 29.68 -20.94
CA ALA A 85 -0.15 29.41 -21.04
C ALA A 85 -0.49 28.90 -22.45
N GLU A 86 0.04 27.74 -22.81
CA GLU A 86 -0.18 27.08 -24.11
C GLU A 86 -0.91 25.76 -23.94
N LEU A 87 -1.71 25.36 -24.93
CA LEU A 87 -2.29 24.03 -24.96
C LEU A 87 -1.16 22.99 -25.01
N PRO A 88 -1.13 22.01 -24.10
CA PRO A 88 -0.09 21.01 -24.08
C PRO A 88 -0.13 20.11 -25.31
N ALA A 89 1.04 19.66 -25.77
CA ALA A 89 1.12 18.67 -26.83
C ALA A 89 0.62 17.30 -26.33
N GLU A 90 0.11 16.49 -27.26
CA GLU A 90 -0.26 15.11 -26.98
C GLU A 90 1.01 14.26 -26.75
N ARG A 91 1.10 13.63 -25.57
CA ARG A 91 2.28 12.90 -25.10
C ARG A 91 2.00 11.42 -24.83
N GLY A 92 1.01 10.85 -25.54
CA GLY A 92 0.55 9.47 -25.37
C GLY A 92 -0.19 9.17 -24.06
N VAL A 93 -0.18 10.08 -23.09
CA VAL A 93 -0.96 9.98 -21.85
C VAL A 93 -1.97 11.13 -21.80
N GLN A 94 -3.25 10.78 -21.82
CA GLN A 94 -4.36 11.68 -21.56
C GLN A 94 -4.96 11.39 -20.18
N HIS A 95 -5.71 12.35 -19.64
CA HIS A 95 -6.49 12.15 -18.42
C HIS A 95 -7.85 11.54 -18.74
N GLU A 96 -8.15 10.44 -18.06
CA GLU A 96 -9.32 9.62 -18.30
C GLU A 96 -10.21 9.62 -17.05
N ILE A 97 -11.51 9.77 -17.26
CA ILE A 97 -12.54 9.73 -16.22
C ILE A 97 -13.51 8.60 -16.59
N ASP A 98 -13.23 7.41 -16.06
CA ASP A 98 -14.12 6.27 -16.22
C ASP A 98 -15.19 6.30 -15.12
N LEU A 99 -16.45 6.49 -15.53
CA LEU A 99 -17.59 6.52 -14.61
C LEU A 99 -18.10 5.12 -14.31
N VAL A 100 -18.63 4.90 -13.11
CA VAL A 100 -19.32 3.67 -12.74
C VAL A 100 -20.51 3.44 -13.69
N PRO A 101 -20.69 2.23 -14.26
CA PRO A 101 -21.79 1.95 -15.18
C PRO A 101 -23.16 2.33 -14.60
N GLY A 102 -23.95 3.10 -15.35
CA GLY A 102 -25.27 3.59 -14.90
C GLY A 102 -25.24 4.91 -14.12
N SER A 103 -24.09 5.58 -14.04
CA SER A 103 -23.98 6.92 -13.43
C SER A 103 -24.87 7.95 -14.13
N LYS A 104 -25.59 8.75 -13.34
CA LYS A 104 -26.37 9.90 -13.82
C LYS A 104 -25.47 11.12 -14.05
N TYR A 105 -25.99 12.15 -14.71
CA TYR A 105 -25.30 13.43 -14.87
C TYR A 105 -24.85 14.02 -13.51
N CYS A 106 -23.56 14.36 -13.41
CA CYS A 106 -22.98 14.97 -12.22
C CYS A 106 -23.23 16.48 -12.26
N VAL A 107 -24.30 16.92 -11.60
CA VAL A 107 -24.72 18.33 -11.56
C VAL A 107 -24.71 18.85 -10.14
N THR A 108 -23.92 19.90 -9.92
CA THR A 108 -23.94 20.71 -8.70
C THR A 108 -24.02 22.17 -9.09
N ARG A 109 -24.95 22.92 -8.49
CA ARG A 109 -25.16 24.34 -8.77
C ARG A 109 -24.00 25.17 -8.22
N GLN A 110 -23.66 26.25 -8.93
CA GLN A 110 -22.72 27.25 -8.45
C GLN A 110 -23.29 27.92 -7.19
N TRP A 111 -22.49 27.95 -6.12
CA TRP A 111 -22.86 28.67 -4.91
C TRP A 111 -22.78 30.19 -5.14
N PRO A 112 -23.61 31.00 -4.46
CA PRO A 112 -23.42 32.43 -4.42
C PRO A 112 -22.03 32.78 -3.89
N LEU A 113 -21.26 33.58 -4.64
CA LEU A 113 -19.92 34.00 -4.26
C LEU A 113 -19.84 35.52 -4.09
N PRO A 114 -19.00 36.00 -3.17
CA PRO A 114 -18.62 37.41 -3.08
C PRO A 114 -18.05 37.95 -4.41
N ARG A 115 -18.28 39.24 -4.70
CA ARG A 115 -17.87 39.88 -5.97
C ARG A 115 -16.38 39.79 -6.27
N ASP A 116 -15.54 39.90 -5.25
CA ASP A 116 -14.10 39.76 -5.34
C ASP A 116 -13.66 38.34 -5.76
N GLN A 117 -14.39 37.31 -5.31
CA GLN A 117 -14.16 35.94 -5.77
C GLN A 117 -14.65 35.72 -7.19
N VAL A 118 -15.81 36.27 -7.56
CA VAL A 118 -16.35 36.19 -8.92
C VAL A 118 -15.36 36.81 -9.91
N GLN A 119 -14.88 38.02 -9.64
CA GLN A 119 -13.88 38.68 -10.49
C GLN A 119 -12.61 37.83 -10.65
N ALA A 120 -12.10 37.24 -9.56
CA ALA A 120 -10.92 36.39 -9.62
C ALA A 120 -11.12 35.11 -10.43
N ILE A 121 -12.34 34.55 -10.43
CA ILE A 121 -12.71 33.39 -11.23
C ILE A 121 -12.84 33.77 -12.70
N ASP A 122 -13.47 34.90 -13.01
CA ASP A 122 -13.64 35.40 -14.37
C ASP A 122 -12.28 35.69 -15.01
N ASP A 123 -11.39 36.41 -14.29
CA ASP A 123 -10.02 36.68 -14.74
C ASP A 123 -9.23 35.39 -14.98
N PHE A 124 -9.45 34.37 -14.16
CA PHE A 124 -8.82 33.05 -14.32
C PHE A 124 -9.33 32.34 -15.58
N PHE A 125 -10.64 32.28 -15.80
CA PHE A 125 -11.20 31.62 -16.97
C PHE A 125 -10.88 32.35 -18.27
N GLU A 126 -10.89 33.68 -18.26
CA GLU A 126 -10.49 34.51 -19.41
C GLU A 126 -9.03 34.24 -19.81
N GLY A 127 -8.13 34.20 -18.83
CA GLY A 127 -6.73 33.84 -19.06
C GLY A 127 -6.55 32.42 -19.63
N ARG A 128 -7.36 31.47 -19.14
CA ARG A 128 -7.35 30.07 -19.63
C ARG A 128 -7.99 29.93 -21.00
N HIS A 129 -8.97 30.76 -21.33
CA HIS A 129 -9.61 30.76 -22.63
C HIS A 129 -8.64 31.25 -23.70
N LYS A 130 -7.93 32.35 -23.43
CA LYS A 130 -6.83 32.85 -24.27
C LYS A 130 -5.71 31.82 -24.47
N ALA A 131 -5.45 31.01 -23.45
CA ALA A 131 -4.48 29.91 -23.49
C ALA A 131 -4.97 28.65 -24.25
N GLY A 132 -6.23 28.62 -24.68
CA GLY A 132 -6.86 27.44 -25.27
C GLY A 132 -7.12 26.29 -24.29
N HIS A 133 -6.99 26.51 -22.97
CA HIS A 133 -7.21 25.48 -21.95
C HIS A 133 -8.69 25.22 -21.65
N VAL A 134 -9.53 26.22 -21.93
CA VAL A 134 -10.98 26.14 -21.73
C VAL A 134 -11.75 26.67 -22.93
N ARG A 135 -12.93 26.08 -23.18
CA ARG A 135 -13.88 26.48 -24.21
C ARG A 135 -15.29 26.53 -23.65
N GLU A 136 -16.15 27.30 -24.30
CA GLU A 136 -17.59 27.25 -24.02
C GLU A 136 -18.14 25.85 -24.29
N SER A 137 -19.12 25.44 -23.48
CA SER A 137 -19.65 24.08 -23.50
C SER A 137 -21.12 24.07 -23.11
N ILE A 138 -21.88 23.21 -23.79
CA ILE A 138 -23.30 22.93 -23.50
C ILE A 138 -23.45 21.63 -22.69
N SER A 139 -22.42 21.26 -21.92
CA SER A 139 -22.40 20.00 -21.18
C SER A 139 -23.55 19.92 -20.17
N PRO A 140 -24.19 18.73 -20.03
CA PRO A 140 -25.16 18.49 -18.97
C PRO A 140 -24.51 18.34 -17.59
N HIS A 141 -23.17 18.27 -17.48
CA HIS A 141 -22.45 18.20 -16.21
C HIS A 141 -22.05 19.59 -15.71
N SER A 142 -22.09 19.80 -14.40
CA SER A 142 -21.65 21.05 -13.79
C SER A 142 -20.98 20.82 -12.43
N SER A 143 -19.87 21.50 -12.20
CA SER A 143 -19.17 21.50 -10.91
C SER A 143 -18.87 22.94 -10.48
N PRO A 144 -19.23 23.33 -9.24
CA PRO A 144 -19.03 24.69 -8.77
C PRO A 144 -17.53 24.98 -8.62
N THR A 145 -17.18 26.25 -8.88
CA THR A 145 -15.83 26.79 -8.70
C THR A 145 -15.87 27.87 -7.64
N PHE A 146 -14.87 27.91 -6.76
CA PHE A 146 -14.75 28.90 -5.69
C PHE A 146 -13.29 29.23 -5.39
N CYS A 147 -13.05 30.26 -4.58
CA CYS A 147 -11.70 30.73 -4.27
C CYS A 147 -11.33 30.47 -2.81
N VAL A 148 -10.08 30.09 -2.57
CA VAL A 148 -9.46 29.99 -1.24
C VAL A 148 -8.27 30.94 -1.18
N LYS A 149 -8.10 31.67 -0.07
CA LYS A 149 -6.93 32.56 0.10
C LYS A 149 -5.65 31.74 0.23
N LYS A 150 -4.61 32.12 -0.53
CA LYS A 150 -3.26 31.55 -0.37
C LYS A 150 -2.57 32.20 0.84
N ALA A 151 -1.70 31.45 1.51
CA ALA A 151 -0.86 31.96 2.58
C ALA A 151 0.12 33.06 2.12
N THR A 152 0.49 33.06 0.84
CA THR A 152 1.37 34.04 0.19
C THR A 152 0.62 35.27 -0.34
N GLY A 153 -0.67 35.40 -0.05
CA GLY A 153 -1.55 36.38 -0.70
C GLY A 153 -2.11 35.88 -2.05
N GLY A 154 -3.27 36.43 -2.44
CA GLY A 154 -4.01 36.08 -3.66
C GLY A 154 -4.97 34.89 -3.53
N TRP A 155 -5.66 34.59 -4.63
CA TRP A 155 -6.68 33.54 -4.70
C TRP A 155 -6.11 32.22 -5.27
N ARG A 156 -6.58 31.10 -4.73
CA ARG A 156 -6.47 29.75 -5.32
C ARG A 156 -7.85 29.35 -5.80
N ILE A 157 -7.99 29.15 -7.10
CA ILE A 157 -9.23 28.65 -7.70
C ILE A 157 -9.34 27.15 -7.40
N VAL A 158 -10.50 26.73 -6.90
CA VAL A 158 -10.82 25.36 -6.52
C VAL A 158 -12.09 24.93 -7.24
N HIS A 159 -12.08 23.71 -7.75
CA HIS A 159 -13.21 23.10 -8.44
C HIS A 159 -13.74 21.95 -7.61
N ALA A 160 -15.00 22.03 -7.19
CA ALA A 160 -15.61 21.03 -6.33
C ALA A 160 -16.19 19.88 -7.17
N PHE A 161 -15.29 18.97 -7.56
CA PHE A 161 -15.62 17.78 -8.33
C PHE A 161 -16.17 16.61 -7.51
N ASN A 162 -16.64 16.83 -6.27
CA ASN A 162 -17.03 15.76 -5.34
C ASN A 162 -17.98 14.73 -5.98
N LYS A 163 -19.10 15.17 -6.57
CA LYS A 163 -20.05 14.27 -7.24
C LYS A 163 -19.45 13.53 -8.43
N LEU A 164 -18.54 14.16 -9.16
CA LEU A 164 -17.86 13.55 -10.29
C LEU A 164 -16.85 12.51 -9.79
N ASN A 165 -16.08 12.83 -8.76
CA ASN A 165 -15.11 11.96 -8.11
C ASN A 165 -15.77 10.73 -7.48
N ASP A 166 -16.96 10.87 -6.89
CA ASP A 166 -17.74 9.76 -6.33
C ASP A 166 -18.21 8.79 -7.42
N ALA A 167 -18.60 9.32 -8.57
CA ALA A 167 -18.98 8.53 -9.74
C ALA A 167 -17.78 7.97 -10.53
N THR A 168 -16.55 8.42 -10.25
CA THR A 168 -15.34 8.02 -10.98
C THR A 168 -14.72 6.78 -10.34
N ILE A 169 -14.46 5.77 -11.18
CA ILE A 169 -13.73 4.56 -10.81
C ILE A 169 -12.28 4.96 -10.43
N PRO A 170 -11.80 4.58 -9.22
CA PRO A 170 -10.43 4.89 -8.82
C PRO A 170 -9.41 4.26 -9.78
N ALA A 171 -8.47 5.06 -10.28
CA ALA A 171 -7.37 4.54 -11.06
C ALA A 171 -6.34 3.89 -10.10
N GLN A 172 -6.06 2.61 -10.32
CA GLN A 172 -4.94 1.95 -9.66
C GLN A 172 -3.67 2.17 -10.49
N THR A 173 -2.83 3.11 -10.04
CA THR A 173 -1.46 3.25 -10.57
C THR A 173 -0.50 2.59 -9.61
N PRO A 174 0.35 1.64 -10.05
CA PRO A 174 1.37 1.07 -9.19
C PRO A 174 2.36 2.17 -8.80
N ILE A 175 2.34 2.55 -7.53
CA ILE A 175 3.28 3.53 -6.96
C ILE A 175 4.48 2.74 -6.44
N PRO A 176 5.72 3.05 -6.89
CA PRO A 176 6.90 2.37 -6.37
C PRO A 176 7.00 2.62 -4.86
N ARG A 177 7.35 1.58 -4.09
CA ARG A 177 7.59 1.75 -2.66
C ARG A 177 8.75 2.73 -2.47
N LYS A 178 8.68 3.53 -1.39
CA LYS A 178 9.74 4.47 -1.02
C LYS A 178 11.12 3.81 -1.03
N ASP A 179 11.21 2.61 -0.47
CA ASP A 179 12.48 1.88 -0.37
C ASP A 179 13.07 1.60 -1.76
N MET A 180 12.26 1.22 -2.74
CA MET A 180 12.73 0.98 -4.12
C MET A 180 13.34 2.24 -4.77
N VAL A 181 12.79 3.42 -4.47
CA VAL A 181 13.36 4.70 -4.96
C VAL A 181 14.68 5.02 -4.26
N LEU A 182 14.80 4.69 -2.97
CA LEU A 182 16.04 4.87 -2.22
C LEU A 182 17.13 3.91 -2.71
N ASP A 183 16.77 2.65 -2.99
CA ASP A 183 17.71 1.60 -3.39
C ASP A 183 18.45 1.93 -4.68
N THR A 184 17.78 2.55 -5.66
CA THR A 184 18.46 2.95 -6.91
C THR A 184 19.58 3.95 -6.67
N MET A 185 19.50 4.74 -5.60
CA MET A 185 20.48 5.76 -5.23
C MET A 185 21.75 5.18 -4.58
N SER A 186 21.79 3.87 -4.33
CA SER A 186 22.92 3.19 -3.72
C SER A 186 24.23 3.36 -4.49
N GLY A 187 25.32 3.60 -3.77
CA GLY A 187 26.66 3.82 -4.33
C GLY A 187 26.86 5.16 -5.05
N SER A 188 25.85 6.04 -5.05
CA SER A 188 25.98 7.40 -5.61
C SER A 188 26.65 8.35 -4.61
N VAL A 189 27.21 9.45 -5.12
CA VAL A 189 27.93 10.43 -4.29
C VAL A 189 27.45 11.86 -4.49
N ILE A 190 26.83 12.16 -5.63
CA ILE A 190 26.24 13.46 -5.98
C ILE A 190 24.78 13.25 -6.34
N TYR A 191 23.94 14.16 -5.85
CA TYR A 191 22.49 14.09 -5.97
C TYR A 191 21.89 15.44 -6.40
N SER A 192 20.76 15.37 -7.10
CA SER A 192 19.89 16.51 -7.37
C SER A 192 18.43 16.09 -7.19
N ALA A 193 17.60 16.99 -6.67
CA ALA A 193 16.16 16.81 -6.54
C ALA A 193 15.47 17.91 -7.34
N ILE A 194 14.64 17.54 -8.31
CA ILE A 194 13.92 18.47 -9.18
C ILE A 194 12.43 18.38 -8.82
N ASP A 195 11.86 19.48 -8.32
CA ASP A 195 10.42 19.62 -8.06
C ASP A 195 9.74 20.11 -9.34
N LEU A 196 8.96 19.25 -9.97
CA LEU A 196 8.11 19.62 -11.08
C LEU A 196 7.03 20.59 -10.58
N THR A 197 6.81 21.65 -11.36
CA THR A 197 5.68 22.54 -11.12
C THR A 197 4.37 21.79 -11.28
N ASP A 198 3.36 22.21 -10.50
CA ASP A 198 2.01 21.64 -10.49
C ASP A 198 1.44 21.51 -11.91
N GLY A 199 1.65 20.34 -12.50
CA GLY A 199 1.54 20.10 -13.93
C GLY A 199 0.17 19.60 -14.35
N PHE A 200 -0.85 19.73 -13.50
CA PHE A 200 -2.19 19.23 -13.83
C PHE A 200 -2.67 19.82 -15.17
N TYR A 201 -2.51 21.13 -15.35
CA TYR A 201 -2.89 21.83 -16.60
C TYR A 201 -1.99 21.51 -17.81
N GLN A 202 -0.97 20.66 -17.65
CA GLN A 202 -0.10 20.23 -18.73
C GLN A 202 -0.63 18.94 -19.38
N ILE A 203 -1.60 18.24 -18.81
CA ILE A 203 -2.12 16.99 -19.40
C ILE A 203 -3.45 17.26 -20.10
N LEU A 204 -3.63 16.74 -21.32
CA LEU A 204 -4.89 16.83 -22.05
C LEU A 204 -5.94 15.89 -21.45
N MET A 205 -7.20 16.32 -21.48
CA MET A 205 -8.34 15.45 -21.20
C MET A 205 -8.55 14.48 -22.38
N ARG A 206 -9.00 13.25 -22.10
CA ARG A 206 -9.54 12.35 -23.13
C ARG A 206 -10.74 13.02 -23.79
N GLU A 207 -10.79 13.01 -25.12
CA GLU A 207 -11.77 13.80 -25.88
C GLU A 207 -13.23 13.49 -25.49
N SER A 208 -13.53 12.21 -25.24
CA SER A 208 -14.84 11.74 -24.76
C SER A 208 -15.24 12.26 -23.38
N ASP A 209 -14.27 12.65 -22.56
CA ASP A 209 -14.46 12.99 -21.14
C ASP A 209 -14.44 14.51 -20.90
N ILE A 210 -14.05 15.30 -21.90
CA ILE A 210 -14.14 16.76 -21.87
C ILE A 210 -15.51 17.24 -21.37
N PRO A 211 -16.67 16.69 -21.82
CA PRO A 211 -17.98 17.09 -21.32
C PRO A 211 -18.13 16.92 -19.80
N LEU A 212 -17.48 15.94 -19.18
CA LEU A 212 -17.58 15.68 -17.73
C LEU A 212 -17.03 16.83 -16.88
N THR A 213 -16.04 17.55 -17.43
CA THR A 213 -15.46 18.75 -16.83
C THR A 213 -16.01 20.04 -17.43
N ALA A 214 -17.06 19.92 -18.25
CA ALA A 214 -17.77 20.93 -19.01
C ALA A 214 -16.87 21.72 -19.97
N VAL A 215 -16.10 22.66 -19.44
CA VAL A 215 -15.40 23.70 -20.22
C VAL A 215 -13.93 23.38 -20.48
N ARG A 216 -13.39 22.27 -19.97
CA ARG A 216 -11.93 22.09 -19.87
C ARG A 216 -11.37 21.09 -20.86
N LEU A 217 -10.30 21.51 -21.53
CA LEU A 217 -9.53 20.68 -22.48
C LEU A 217 -8.28 20.07 -21.84
N VAL A 218 -7.83 20.66 -20.73
CA VAL A 218 -6.70 20.17 -19.91
C VAL A 218 -7.19 19.66 -18.57
N MET A 219 -6.44 18.73 -17.97
CA MET A 219 -6.73 18.10 -16.69
C MET A 219 -6.73 19.15 -15.56
N PRO A 220 -7.89 19.46 -14.97
CA PRO A 220 -7.95 20.40 -13.86
C PRO A 220 -7.49 19.77 -12.54
N GLN A 221 -7.05 20.63 -11.64
CA GLN A 221 -6.87 20.26 -10.24
C GLN A 221 -8.21 19.87 -9.59
N GLY A 222 -8.18 18.85 -8.72
CA GLY A 222 -9.34 18.41 -7.92
C GLY A 222 -10.03 17.14 -8.43
N LEU A 223 -9.65 16.61 -9.59
CA LEU A 223 -10.12 15.30 -10.05
C LEU A 223 -9.43 14.17 -9.30
N LYS A 224 -10.20 13.12 -8.97
CA LYS A 224 -9.77 11.95 -8.18
C LYS A 224 -8.50 11.29 -8.72
N ASN A 225 -8.45 11.06 -10.02
CA ASN A 225 -7.35 10.34 -10.68
C ASN A 225 -6.25 11.26 -11.24
N ALA A 226 -6.33 12.59 -11.02
CA ALA A 226 -5.36 13.54 -11.61
C ALA A 226 -3.91 13.31 -11.13
N PRO A 227 -3.63 13.12 -9.82
CA PRO A 227 -2.26 12.81 -9.36
C PRO A 227 -1.73 11.49 -9.95
N ALA A 228 -2.59 10.48 -10.07
CA ALA A 228 -2.23 9.19 -10.63
C ALA A 228 -1.87 9.29 -12.13
N THR A 229 -2.63 10.09 -12.88
CA THR A 229 -2.38 10.37 -14.30
C THR A 229 -1.08 11.14 -14.48
N PHE A 230 -0.83 12.15 -13.64
CA PHE A 230 0.41 12.93 -13.68
C PHE A 230 1.64 12.05 -13.41
N ASN A 231 1.57 11.24 -12.35
CA ASN A 231 2.64 10.28 -12.04
C ASN A 231 2.88 9.27 -13.17
N ARG A 232 1.82 8.77 -13.82
CA ARG A 232 1.91 7.87 -14.99
C ARG A 232 2.64 8.54 -16.15
N MET A 233 2.33 9.81 -16.43
CA MET A 233 2.96 10.59 -17.49
C MET A 233 4.46 10.84 -17.21
N VAL A 234 4.81 11.32 -16.01
CA VAL A 234 6.21 11.56 -15.62
C VAL A 234 7.01 10.25 -15.65
N SER A 235 6.46 9.18 -15.08
CA SER A 235 7.10 7.86 -15.07
C SER A 235 7.30 7.29 -16.48
N HIS A 236 6.35 7.53 -17.40
CA HIS A 236 6.47 7.10 -18.80
C HIS A 236 7.59 7.86 -19.51
N VAL A 237 7.61 9.20 -19.39
CA VAL A 237 8.60 10.08 -20.01
C VAL A 237 10.03 9.80 -19.52
N LEU A 238 10.19 9.51 -18.23
CA LEU A 238 11.49 9.26 -17.59
C LEU A 238 11.88 7.78 -17.52
N ARG A 239 11.03 6.86 -18.00
CA ARG A 239 11.31 5.41 -18.01
C ARG A 239 12.69 5.05 -18.56
N PRO A 240 13.20 5.66 -19.64
CA PRO A 240 14.54 5.36 -20.16
C PRO A 240 15.69 5.80 -19.22
N LEU A 241 15.43 6.77 -18.35
CA LEU A 241 16.42 7.39 -17.44
C LEU A 241 16.30 6.88 -16.00
N ARG A 242 15.36 5.97 -15.72
CA ARG A 242 15.02 5.46 -14.37
C ARG A 242 16.22 4.95 -13.55
N ALA A 243 17.28 4.51 -14.23
CA ALA A 243 18.47 3.96 -13.58
C ALA A 243 19.27 5.00 -12.79
N PHE A 244 19.19 6.28 -13.18
CA PHE A 244 19.89 7.39 -12.52
C PHE A 244 18.97 8.57 -12.20
N ALA A 245 17.72 8.55 -12.66
CA ALA A 245 16.71 9.58 -12.43
C ALA A 245 15.33 8.97 -12.08
N PRO A 246 15.21 8.19 -10.99
CA PRO A 246 13.90 7.75 -10.49
C PRO A 246 12.98 8.94 -10.19
N SER A 247 11.72 8.83 -10.61
CA SER A 247 10.68 9.81 -10.33
C SER A 247 9.66 9.29 -9.33
N TYR A 248 9.14 10.17 -8.50
CA TYR A 248 8.05 9.90 -7.58
C TYR A 248 7.07 11.07 -7.58
N PHE A 249 5.92 10.93 -8.26
CA PHE A 249 4.97 12.02 -8.51
C PHE A 249 5.65 13.26 -9.11
N ASP A 250 5.73 14.34 -8.34
CA ASP A 250 6.25 15.63 -8.77
C ASP A 250 7.77 15.73 -8.60
N ASP A 251 8.40 14.78 -7.90
CA ASP A 251 9.84 14.80 -7.62
C ASP A 251 10.60 13.92 -8.60
N ILE A 252 11.68 14.45 -9.20
CA ILE A 252 12.67 13.68 -9.94
C ILE A 252 13.98 13.72 -9.17
N PHE A 253 14.50 12.55 -8.82
CA PHE A 253 15.74 12.44 -8.06
C PHE A 253 16.85 11.95 -8.99
N VAL A 254 17.80 12.83 -9.31
CA VAL A 254 18.97 12.47 -10.11
C VAL A 254 20.11 12.09 -9.18
N HIS A 255 20.76 10.96 -9.40
CA HIS A 255 21.90 10.51 -8.60
C HIS A 255 23.02 10.01 -9.50
N SER A 256 24.27 10.17 -9.09
CA SER A 256 25.42 9.80 -9.93
C SER A 256 26.64 9.40 -9.12
N ARG A 257 27.48 8.57 -9.75
CA ARG A 257 28.78 8.11 -9.26
C ARG A 257 29.85 8.39 -10.32
N ALA A 258 31.13 8.35 -9.93
CA ALA A 258 32.23 8.43 -10.88
C ALA A 258 32.24 7.17 -11.76
N GLU A 259 32.43 7.33 -13.07
CA GLU A 259 32.38 6.26 -14.06
C GLU A 259 33.24 6.67 -15.28
N ASP A 260 33.81 5.70 -16.00
CA ASP A 260 34.59 5.92 -17.23
C ASP A 260 35.75 6.94 -17.10
N GLY A 261 36.39 7.02 -15.93
CA GLY A 261 37.47 7.97 -15.65
C GLY A 261 37.03 9.43 -15.50
N LEU A 262 35.72 9.71 -15.54
CA LEU A 262 35.13 11.01 -15.30
C LEU A 262 34.83 11.21 -13.81
N SER A 263 34.89 12.47 -13.35
CA SER A 263 34.49 12.78 -11.98
C SER A 263 32.97 12.56 -11.81
N ALA A 264 32.53 12.27 -10.58
CA ALA A 264 31.11 12.10 -10.30
C ALA A 264 30.28 13.33 -10.67
N VAL A 265 30.87 14.53 -10.58
CA VAL A 265 30.23 15.79 -10.99
C VAL A 265 30.04 15.83 -12.50
N ASP A 266 31.06 15.48 -13.28
CA ASP A 266 30.97 15.47 -14.75
C ASP A 266 29.90 14.50 -15.25
N VAL A 267 29.86 13.29 -14.68
CA VAL A 267 28.82 12.30 -14.94
C VAL A 267 27.44 12.87 -14.56
N HIS A 268 27.33 13.53 -13.40
CA HIS A 268 26.08 14.12 -12.95
C HIS A 268 25.56 15.22 -13.88
N ILE A 269 26.43 16.09 -14.40
CA ILE A 269 26.06 17.10 -15.39
C ILE A 269 25.56 16.44 -16.69
N ARG A 270 26.16 15.33 -17.13
CA ARG A 270 25.67 14.57 -18.28
C ARG A 270 24.29 13.96 -18.02
N HIS A 271 24.04 13.44 -16.83
CA HIS A 271 22.73 12.93 -16.42
C HIS A 271 21.67 14.03 -16.36
N LEU A 272 21.97 15.16 -15.74
CA LEU A 272 21.09 16.33 -15.70
C LEU A 272 20.75 16.82 -17.10
N ARG A 273 21.73 16.91 -18.01
CA ARG A 273 21.47 17.31 -19.41
C ARG A 273 20.49 16.37 -20.10
N LYS A 274 20.60 15.04 -19.89
CA LYS A 274 19.64 14.07 -20.44
C LYS A 274 18.23 14.26 -19.87
N VAL A 275 18.13 14.48 -18.55
CA VAL A 275 16.85 14.74 -17.88
C VAL A 275 16.24 16.05 -18.39
N PHE A 276 17.00 17.14 -18.43
CA PHE A 276 16.55 18.44 -18.92
C PHE A 276 16.16 18.41 -20.39
N ALA A 277 16.89 17.70 -21.25
CA ALA A 277 16.51 17.50 -22.64
C ALA A 277 15.16 16.77 -22.76
N LYS A 278 14.95 15.71 -21.96
CA LYS A 278 13.68 14.97 -21.95
C LYS A 278 12.53 15.83 -21.39
N MET A 279 12.80 16.66 -20.38
CA MET A 279 11.84 17.63 -19.85
C MET A 279 11.46 18.69 -20.90
N ARG A 280 12.46 19.27 -21.60
CA ARG A 280 12.25 20.26 -22.67
C ARG A 280 11.44 19.68 -23.82
N GLU A 281 11.82 18.50 -24.32
CA GLU A 281 11.11 17.77 -25.38
C GLU A 281 9.63 17.56 -25.02
N ASN A 282 9.35 17.27 -23.74
CA ASN A 282 8.01 17.00 -23.26
C ASN A 282 7.33 18.22 -22.63
N LYS A 283 7.89 19.44 -22.71
CA LYS A 283 7.38 20.65 -22.06
C LYS A 283 7.02 20.43 -20.57
N LEU A 284 7.90 19.76 -19.83
CA LEU A 284 7.81 19.62 -18.37
C LEU A 284 8.63 20.73 -17.71
N TYR A 285 8.01 21.43 -16.76
CA TYR A 285 8.59 22.60 -16.12
C TYR A 285 8.84 22.34 -14.64
N ALA A 286 9.98 22.80 -14.13
CA ALA A 286 10.37 22.65 -12.73
C ALA A 286 10.41 23.99 -11.99
N ASN A 287 10.17 23.93 -10.68
CA ASN A 287 10.22 25.10 -9.81
C ASN A 287 11.64 25.29 -9.31
N LEU A 288 12.38 26.20 -9.94
CA LEU A 288 13.79 26.46 -9.60
C LEU A 288 14.03 26.68 -8.11
N LYS A 289 13.15 27.43 -7.43
CA LYS A 289 13.29 27.75 -6.00
C LYS A 289 13.29 26.52 -5.11
N LYS A 290 12.71 25.42 -5.61
CA LYS A 290 12.58 24.15 -4.91
C LYS A 290 13.51 23.04 -5.40
N CYS A 291 14.29 23.29 -6.44
CA CYS A 291 15.18 22.29 -7.01
C CYS A 291 16.54 22.33 -6.34
N VAL A 292 16.98 21.21 -5.77
CA VAL A 292 18.33 21.04 -5.24
C VAL A 292 19.24 20.46 -6.32
N PHE A 293 20.37 21.11 -6.60
CA PHE A 293 21.29 20.70 -7.65
C PHE A 293 22.70 20.40 -7.13
N CYS A 294 23.30 19.31 -7.59
CA CYS A 294 24.68 18.88 -7.31
C CYS A 294 25.04 18.91 -5.82
N ALA A 295 24.14 18.42 -4.97
CA ALA A 295 24.35 18.36 -3.53
C ALA A 295 24.92 17.01 -3.09
N PRO A 296 25.72 16.97 -2.01
CA PRO A 296 26.18 15.71 -1.40
C PRO A 296 25.06 14.98 -0.64
N GLU A 297 23.94 15.68 -0.38
CA GLU A 297 22.77 15.16 0.30
C GLU A 297 21.49 15.88 -0.16
N ILE A 298 20.40 15.14 -0.34
CA ILE A 298 19.09 15.68 -0.74
C ILE A 298 17.94 15.10 0.10
N PRO A 299 16.84 15.85 0.28
CA PRO A 299 15.60 15.30 0.84
C PRO A 299 14.91 14.38 -0.18
N VAL A 300 14.52 13.18 0.25
CA VAL A 300 13.80 12.16 -0.55
C VAL A 300 12.72 11.54 0.33
N LEU A 301 11.44 11.78 0.00
CA LEU A 301 10.27 11.14 0.64
C LEU A 301 10.28 11.19 2.18
N GLY A 302 10.68 12.33 2.77
CA GLY A 302 10.74 12.55 4.22
C GLY A 302 11.97 11.95 4.92
N CYS A 303 13.00 11.57 4.17
CA CYS A 303 14.34 11.23 4.64
C CYS A 303 15.38 12.08 3.89
N TYR A 304 16.64 12.07 4.33
CA TYR A 304 17.75 12.67 3.61
C TYR A 304 18.67 11.57 3.11
N VAL A 305 19.05 11.62 1.84
CA VAL A 305 19.90 10.62 1.19
C VAL A 305 21.25 11.26 0.90
N SER A 306 22.31 10.60 1.33
CA SER A 306 23.69 11.02 1.12
C SER A 306 24.59 9.82 0.79
N LYS A 307 25.86 10.08 0.49
CA LYS A 307 26.88 9.04 0.29
C LYS A 307 27.03 8.08 1.48
N SER A 308 26.72 8.51 2.70
CA SER A 308 26.86 7.71 3.92
C SER A 308 25.60 6.91 4.26
N GLY A 309 24.54 7.05 3.46
CA GLY A 309 23.26 6.37 3.64
C GLY A 309 22.09 7.36 3.78
N VAL A 310 20.99 6.84 4.30
CA VAL A 310 19.74 7.54 4.54
C VAL A 310 19.71 8.01 6.00
N ARG A 311 19.42 9.29 6.25
CA ARG A 311 19.15 9.82 7.59
C ARG A 311 17.71 10.31 7.73
N ALA A 312 17.23 10.35 8.97
CA ALA A 312 15.93 10.92 9.27
C ALA A 312 15.93 12.45 9.07
N ASP A 313 14.74 13.01 8.86
CA ASP A 313 14.55 14.44 8.70
C ASP A 313 15.11 15.25 9.90
N PRO A 314 15.95 16.27 9.68
CA PRO A 314 16.49 17.11 10.75
C PRO A 314 15.44 17.80 11.62
N GLU A 315 14.17 17.92 11.21
CA GLU A 315 13.10 18.50 12.04
C GLU A 315 12.45 17.51 12.99
N LYS A 316 12.38 16.23 12.59
CA LYS A 316 12.07 15.15 13.54
C LYS A 316 13.18 15.09 14.59
N ILE A 317 14.43 15.23 14.15
CA ILE A 317 15.62 15.35 15.01
C ILE A 317 15.59 16.61 15.89
N SER A 318 15.19 17.78 15.36
CA SER A 318 15.13 19.02 16.15
C SER A 318 14.11 18.94 17.26
N SER A 319 12.97 18.28 17.02
CA SER A 319 11.95 17.99 18.03
C SER A 319 12.49 17.10 19.16
N ILE A 320 13.43 16.21 18.87
CA ILE A 320 14.13 15.37 19.85
C ILE A 320 15.19 16.20 20.61
N CYS A 321 15.92 17.08 19.92
CA CYS A 321 16.90 17.97 20.54
C CYS A 321 16.24 18.97 21.50
N SER A 322 15.08 19.53 21.12
CA SER A 322 14.29 20.46 21.94
C SER A 322 13.44 19.78 23.02
N TRP A 323 13.53 18.46 23.16
CA TRP A 323 12.71 17.72 24.12
C TRP A 323 13.00 18.18 25.56
N PRO A 324 11.99 18.50 26.38
CA PRO A 324 12.22 18.98 27.74
C PRO A 324 12.83 17.89 28.63
N THR A 325 13.63 18.29 29.62
CA THR A 325 14.16 17.35 30.62
C THR A 325 13.00 16.65 31.35
N PRO A 326 12.99 15.31 31.41
CA PRO A 326 11.95 14.56 32.12
C PRO A 326 11.85 14.97 33.58
N LYS A 327 10.62 15.16 34.09
CA LYS A 327 10.35 15.54 35.48
C LYS A 327 9.89 14.37 36.35
N ASN A 328 9.58 13.23 35.75
CA ASN A 328 9.15 12.02 36.45
C ASN A 328 9.53 10.75 35.68
N GLN A 329 9.43 9.59 36.33
CA GLN A 329 9.75 8.28 35.73
C GLN A 329 8.89 7.97 34.49
N THR A 330 7.66 8.50 34.40
CA THR A 330 6.77 8.26 33.27
C THR A 330 7.25 8.99 32.01
N GLU A 331 7.60 10.27 32.14
CA GLU A 331 8.20 11.09 31.09
C GLU A 331 9.56 10.53 30.66
N LEU A 332 10.36 10.02 31.60
CA LEU A 332 11.64 9.37 31.28
C LEU A 332 11.43 8.07 30.52
N ARG A 333 10.43 7.25 30.87
CA ARG A 333 10.07 6.04 30.10
C ARG A 333 9.59 6.38 28.69
N GLN A 334 8.79 7.44 28.54
CA GLN A 334 8.29 7.89 27.23
C GLN A 334 9.44 8.38 26.35
N TRP A 335 10.32 9.22 26.91
CA TRP A 335 11.49 9.71 26.18
C TRP A 335 12.49 8.59 25.88
N LEU A 336 12.79 7.69 26.82
CA LEU A 336 13.63 6.52 26.55
C LEU A 336 12.97 5.57 25.55
N GLY A 337 11.65 5.46 25.51
CA GLY A 337 10.92 4.72 24.47
C GLY A 337 11.13 5.31 23.08
N LEU A 338 11.00 6.63 22.95
CA LEU A 338 11.26 7.37 21.71
C LEU A 338 12.75 7.31 21.32
N ALA A 339 13.65 7.56 22.27
CA ALA A 339 15.08 7.52 22.06
C ALA A 339 15.52 6.11 21.67
N ASN A 340 14.98 5.04 22.28
CA ASN A 340 15.25 3.65 21.91
C ASN A 340 14.80 3.33 20.47
N TYR A 341 13.66 3.88 20.03
CA TYR A 341 13.19 3.74 18.65
C TYR A 341 14.17 4.36 17.64
N LEU A 342 14.83 5.45 18.02
CA LEU A 342 15.76 6.23 17.18
C LEU A 342 17.24 5.88 17.41
N HIS A 343 17.56 5.19 18.50
CA HIS A 343 18.93 4.88 18.91
C HIS A 343 19.61 3.85 18.03
N LYS A 344 18.82 3.12 17.24
CA LYS A 344 19.26 2.12 16.27
C LYS A 344 20.37 2.57 15.30
N TYR A 345 20.69 3.85 15.32
CA TYR A 345 21.57 4.58 14.43
C TYR A 345 22.84 5.09 15.13
N THR A 346 22.91 5.02 16.46
CA THR A 346 23.99 5.61 17.27
C THR A 346 24.91 4.57 17.91
N LYS A 347 26.23 4.84 17.90
CA LYS A 347 27.24 4.04 18.61
C LYS A 347 27.17 4.29 20.12
N ASP A 348 27.42 3.25 20.93
CA ASP A 348 27.55 3.28 22.40
C ASP A 348 26.34 3.78 23.20
N TYR A 349 25.15 3.80 22.62
CA TYR A 349 23.94 4.27 23.31
C TYR A 349 23.63 3.53 24.62
N ALA A 350 23.87 2.21 24.69
CA ALA A 350 23.66 1.44 25.91
C ALA A 350 24.51 1.98 27.08
N GLY A 351 25.73 2.44 26.80
CA GLY A 351 26.57 3.14 27.78
C GLY A 351 26.04 4.53 28.13
N LEU A 352 25.51 5.25 27.13
CA LEU A 352 24.95 6.59 27.32
C LEU A 352 23.65 6.59 28.14
N ILE A 353 22.78 5.59 28.00
CA ILE A 353 21.51 5.53 28.76
C ILE A 353 21.60 4.78 30.09
N GLN A 354 22.71 4.13 30.40
CA GLN A 354 22.87 3.34 31.62
C GLN A 354 22.62 4.15 32.91
N PRO A 355 23.12 5.39 33.05
CA PRO A 355 22.81 6.24 34.19
C PRO A 355 21.30 6.52 34.31
N MET A 356 20.63 6.86 33.21
CA MET A 356 19.20 7.18 33.21
C MET A 356 18.29 5.95 33.37
N SER A 357 18.73 4.78 32.91
CA SER A 357 17.97 3.53 33.04
C SER A 357 17.88 3.08 34.50
N SER A 358 18.90 3.42 35.32
CA SER A 358 18.91 3.13 36.75
C SER A 358 17.81 3.87 37.54
N LEU A 359 17.37 5.04 37.05
CA LEU A 359 16.25 5.83 37.62
C LEU A 359 14.87 5.20 37.39
N LEU A 360 14.77 4.16 36.55
CA LEU A 360 13.51 3.48 36.24
C LEU A 360 13.19 2.29 37.16
N ASN A 361 14.12 1.92 38.04
CA ASN A 361 13.97 0.81 38.99
C ASN A 361 12.91 1.13 40.05
N LYS A 362 12.16 0.10 40.48
CA LYS A 362 11.01 0.25 41.39
C LYS A 362 11.36 0.77 42.78
N ASP A 363 12.61 0.59 43.21
CA ASP A 363 13.08 0.92 44.56
C ASP A 363 13.93 2.21 44.61
N VAL A 364 13.94 3.01 43.54
CA VAL A 364 14.75 4.23 43.42
C VAL A 364 13.86 5.47 43.48
N ALA A 365 14.09 6.33 44.48
CA ALA A 365 13.44 7.63 44.57
C ALA A 365 13.87 8.53 43.40
N TRP A 366 12.90 9.20 42.77
CA TRP A 366 13.16 10.09 41.64
C TRP A 366 13.99 11.29 42.08
N ASN A 367 15.24 11.36 41.62
CA ASN A 367 16.15 12.47 41.89
C ASN A 367 17.05 12.73 40.67
N TRP A 368 16.76 13.81 39.93
CA TRP A 368 17.49 14.16 38.71
C TRP A 368 18.79 14.91 39.03
N ARG A 369 19.91 14.19 39.04
CA ARG A 369 21.28 14.69 39.26
C ARG A 369 21.96 15.16 37.95
N PRO A 370 23.01 16.00 38.03
CA PRO A 370 23.76 16.46 36.86
C PRO A 370 24.26 15.33 35.94
N GLU A 371 24.68 14.20 36.50
CA GLU A 371 25.13 13.01 35.76
C GLU A 371 24.05 12.45 34.79
N TYR A 372 22.76 12.58 35.13
CA TYR A 372 21.66 12.16 34.25
C TYR A 372 21.35 13.20 33.18
N GLN A 373 21.59 14.48 33.46
CA GLN A 373 21.47 15.55 32.47
C GLN A 373 22.56 15.41 31.40
N ASP A 374 23.80 15.13 31.80
CA ASP A 374 24.90 14.88 30.88
C ASP A 374 24.63 13.67 29.97
N ALA A 375 24.09 12.59 30.54
CA ALA A 375 23.65 11.41 29.81
C ALA A 375 22.50 11.71 28.82
N PHE A 376 21.50 12.50 29.26
CA PHE A 376 20.37 12.92 28.43
C PHE A 376 20.80 13.76 27.23
N ASP A 377 21.70 14.72 27.44
CA ASP A 377 22.20 15.60 26.39
C ASP A 377 23.17 14.87 25.45
N ALA A 378 23.96 13.92 25.95
CA ALA A 378 24.80 13.05 25.13
C ALA A 378 23.98 12.16 24.18
N VAL A 379 22.87 11.60 24.65
CA VAL A 379 21.93 10.81 23.81
C VAL A 379 21.30 11.68 22.73
N LYS A 380 20.84 12.89 23.05
CA LYS A 380 20.29 13.83 22.05
C LYS A 380 21.32 14.17 20.96
N LYS A 381 22.55 14.48 21.36
CA LYS A 381 23.65 14.80 20.43
C LYS A 381 24.00 13.62 19.52
N SER A 382 23.94 12.40 20.08
CA SER A 382 24.15 11.17 19.33
C SER A 382 23.04 10.94 18.29
N LEU A 383 21.77 11.00 18.70
CA LEU A 383 20.61 10.85 17.80
C LEU A 383 20.59 11.89 16.67
N ALA A 384 21.19 13.06 16.89
CA ALA A 384 21.28 14.13 15.89
C ALA A 384 22.38 13.93 14.84
N SER A 385 23.38 13.07 15.10
CA SER A 385 24.59 12.94 14.27
C SER A 385 24.70 11.60 13.52
N ALA A 386 23.84 10.64 13.81
CA ALA A 386 23.90 9.29 13.27
C ALA A 386 23.29 9.15 11.85
N PRO A 387 23.98 8.53 10.87
CA PRO A 387 23.33 8.00 9.67
C PRO A 387 22.42 6.83 10.07
N VAL A 388 21.18 6.86 9.59
CA VAL A 388 20.08 6.04 10.11
C VAL A 388 20.06 4.69 9.36
N LEU A 389 20.03 4.65 8.04
CA LEU A 389 20.03 3.39 7.30
C LEU A 389 21.08 3.40 6.21
N MET A 390 21.75 2.28 5.98
CA MET A 390 22.60 2.08 4.82
C MET A 390 21.72 1.84 3.59
N LEU A 391 22.09 2.42 2.45
CA LEU A 391 21.51 2.04 1.16
C LEU A 391 21.99 0.64 0.75
N PRO A 392 21.11 -0.27 0.33
CA PRO A 392 21.50 -1.65 0.04
C PRO A 392 22.53 -1.72 -1.09
N ASP A 393 23.58 -2.50 -0.90
CA ASP A 393 24.56 -2.83 -1.93
C ASP A 393 24.27 -4.23 -2.47
N THR A 394 23.68 -4.35 -3.66
CA THR A 394 23.33 -5.65 -4.24
C THR A 394 24.53 -6.53 -4.60
N SER A 395 25.76 -5.99 -4.55
CA SER A 395 26.98 -6.77 -4.80
C SER A 395 27.46 -7.57 -3.59
N ARG A 396 26.91 -7.33 -2.39
CA ARG A 396 27.35 -7.95 -1.14
C ARG A 396 26.22 -8.76 -0.49
N PRO A 397 26.54 -9.84 0.24
CA PRO A 397 25.52 -10.64 0.88
C PRO A 397 24.80 -9.85 1.97
N PHE A 398 23.48 -10.02 2.04
CA PHE A 398 22.67 -9.55 3.15
C PHE A 398 22.76 -10.52 4.33
N HIS A 399 22.38 -10.03 5.50
CA HIS A 399 21.99 -10.89 6.60
C HIS A 399 20.72 -10.36 7.27
N VAL A 400 19.90 -11.27 7.75
CA VAL A 400 18.64 -10.98 8.42
C VAL A 400 18.81 -11.33 9.88
N VAL A 401 18.17 -10.53 10.73
CA VAL A 401 18.11 -10.81 12.16
C VAL A 401 16.65 -10.78 12.56
N CYS A 402 16.16 -11.88 13.15
CA CYS A 402 14.77 -12.07 13.54
C CYS A 402 14.64 -12.35 15.03
N ASP A 403 13.48 -11.98 15.59
CA ASP A 403 13.10 -12.28 16.97
C ASP A 403 11.58 -12.24 17.13
N ALA A 404 11.05 -13.09 18.00
CA ALA A 404 9.63 -13.10 18.35
C ALA A 404 9.41 -12.96 19.86
N SER A 405 8.40 -12.18 20.22
CA SER A 405 7.90 -12.09 21.60
C SER A 405 6.52 -12.76 21.70
N ASP A 406 5.90 -12.68 22.88
CA ASP A 406 4.54 -13.20 23.07
C ASP A 406 3.45 -12.40 22.34
N PHE A 407 3.76 -11.18 21.90
CA PHE A 407 2.77 -10.26 21.37
C PHE A 407 3.16 -9.61 20.04
N ALA A 408 4.43 -9.70 19.63
CA ALA A 408 4.89 -9.10 18.38
C ALA A 408 6.13 -9.81 17.81
N ILE A 409 6.38 -9.57 16.53
CA ILE A 409 7.57 -10.06 15.82
C ILE A 409 8.39 -8.86 15.34
N GLY A 410 9.70 -9.01 15.35
CA GLY A 410 10.66 -8.01 14.93
C GLY A 410 11.73 -8.60 14.03
N CYS A 411 12.12 -7.87 13.00
CA CYS A 411 13.25 -8.24 12.16
C CYS A 411 13.98 -7.03 11.58
N ALA A 412 15.24 -7.25 11.20
CA ALA A 412 16.10 -6.26 10.57
C ALA A 412 16.86 -6.88 9.40
N LEU A 413 16.94 -6.15 8.29
CA LEU A 413 17.81 -6.46 7.17
C LEU A 413 19.11 -5.69 7.33
N MET A 414 20.24 -6.38 7.22
CA MET A 414 21.55 -5.85 7.56
C MET A 414 22.60 -6.23 6.51
N GLN A 415 23.67 -5.46 6.46
CA GLN A 415 24.79 -5.64 5.53
C GLN A 415 26.10 -5.12 6.14
N PHE A 416 27.23 -5.69 5.74
CA PHE A 416 28.54 -5.19 6.15
C PHE A 416 28.99 -4.05 5.22
N ASP A 417 29.38 -2.92 5.81
CA ASP A 417 29.98 -1.80 5.06
C ASP A 417 31.37 -2.14 4.49
N ALA A 418 31.95 -1.22 3.71
CA ALA A 418 33.28 -1.40 3.11
C ALA A 418 34.39 -1.62 4.15
N GLU A 419 34.15 -1.20 5.39
CA GLU A 419 35.07 -1.34 6.52
C GLU A 419 34.74 -2.57 7.39
N GLY A 420 33.84 -3.44 6.96
CA GLY A 420 33.47 -4.67 7.66
C GLY A 420 32.58 -4.47 8.88
N ARG A 421 31.92 -3.31 9.02
CA ARG A 421 31.02 -3.01 10.15
C ARG A 421 29.58 -3.38 9.77
N GLU A 422 28.87 -4.01 10.70
CA GLU A 422 27.44 -4.28 10.55
C GLU A 422 26.65 -2.97 10.48
N ARG A 423 25.84 -2.81 9.44
CA ARG A 423 24.96 -1.67 9.21
C ARG A 423 23.58 -2.15 8.82
N VAL A 424 22.58 -1.40 9.22
CA VAL A 424 21.18 -1.78 9.00
C VAL A 424 20.65 -1.12 7.75
N VAL A 425 20.01 -1.92 6.89
CA VAL A 425 19.38 -1.50 5.64
C VAL A 425 17.91 -1.16 5.89
N SER A 426 17.19 -2.01 6.64
CA SER A 426 15.77 -1.79 6.94
C SER A 426 15.32 -2.50 8.23
N TYR A 427 14.26 -1.99 8.86
CA TYR A 427 13.60 -2.59 10.02
C TYR A 427 12.16 -2.92 9.71
N GLN A 428 11.67 -4.02 10.28
CA GLN A 428 10.27 -4.38 10.21
C GLN A 428 9.81 -4.94 11.55
N SER A 429 8.62 -4.55 11.99
CA SER A 429 7.96 -5.17 13.13
C SER A 429 6.45 -5.09 12.98
N ARG A 430 5.74 -6.00 13.64
CA ARG A 430 4.27 -5.95 13.72
C ARG A 430 3.78 -6.66 14.97
N GLN A 431 2.57 -6.29 15.41
CA GLN A 431 1.85 -7.08 16.40
C GLN A 431 1.45 -8.45 15.83
N MET A 432 1.45 -9.44 16.72
CA MET A 432 0.90 -10.77 16.43
C MET A 432 -0.62 -10.71 16.43
N LYS A 433 -1.24 -11.38 15.46
CA LYS A 433 -2.69 -11.57 15.39
C LYS A 433 -3.15 -12.43 16.58
N PRO A 434 -4.43 -12.36 17.01
CA PRO A 434 -4.93 -13.14 18.14
C PRO A 434 -4.65 -14.65 18.05
N ALA A 435 -4.72 -15.22 16.84
CA ALA A 435 -4.39 -16.62 16.60
C ALA A 435 -2.88 -16.92 16.72
N GLU A 436 -2.01 -15.98 16.32
CA GLU A 436 -0.54 -16.12 16.33
C GLU A 436 0.02 -16.02 17.76
N LYS A 437 -0.62 -15.27 18.65
CA LYS A 437 -0.24 -15.17 20.08
C LYS A 437 -0.25 -16.54 20.78
N ASN A 438 -1.12 -17.43 20.35
CA ASN A 438 -1.27 -18.78 20.89
C ASN A 438 -0.28 -19.79 20.28
N TYR A 439 0.63 -19.37 19.41
CA TYR A 439 1.61 -20.28 18.82
C TYR A 439 2.66 -20.68 19.85
N PRO A 440 3.17 -21.92 19.80
CA PRO A 440 4.38 -22.30 20.54
C PRO A 440 5.54 -21.37 20.20
N VAL A 441 6.47 -21.16 21.13
CA VAL A 441 7.62 -20.25 20.95
C VAL A 441 8.38 -20.55 19.65
N HIS A 442 8.62 -21.83 19.37
CA HIS A 442 9.25 -22.26 18.13
C HIS A 442 8.53 -21.77 16.85
N ASP A 443 7.20 -21.84 16.84
CA ASP A 443 6.38 -21.39 15.71
C ASP A 443 6.32 -19.87 15.61
N LYS A 444 6.45 -19.16 16.75
CA LYS A 444 6.55 -17.69 16.80
C LYS A 444 7.86 -17.21 16.18
N GLU A 445 8.97 -17.87 16.47
CA GLU A 445 10.26 -17.56 15.86
C GLU A 445 10.27 -17.80 14.35
N LEU A 446 9.69 -18.93 13.90
CA LEU A 446 9.51 -19.17 12.45
C LEU A 446 8.58 -18.16 11.78
N LEU A 447 7.58 -17.67 12.50
CA LEU A 447 6.71 -16.61 12.01
C LEU A 447 7.47 -15.30 11.82
N ALA A 448 8.40 -14.97 12.73
CA ALA A 448 9.28 -13.80 12.59
C ALA A 448 10.20 -13.93 11.36
N MET A 449 10.80 -15.11 11.15
CA MET A 449 11.58 -15.42 9.96
C MET A 449 10.73 -15.28 8.67
N ARG A 450 9.57 -15.93 8.61
CA ARG A 450 8.65 -15.82 7.47
C ARG A 450 8.25 -14.37 7.19
N TYR A 451 7.97 -13.61 8.22
CA TYR A 451 7.64 -12.19 8.08
C TYR A 451 8.80 -11.38 7.51
N ALA A 452 10.03 -11.62 7.98
CA ALA A 452 11.23 -10.98 7.45
C ALA A 452 11.44 -11.29 5.96
N LEU A 453 11.32 -12.56 5.56
CA LEU A 453 11.48 -12.98 4.18
C LEU A 453 10.41 -12.41 3.23
N ILE A 454 9.18 -12.25 3.70
CA ILE A 454 8.11 -11.58 2.93
C ILE A 454 8.43 -10.09 2.77
N LYS A 455 8.75 -9.39 3.87
CA LYS A 455 8.95 -7.95 3.84
C LYS A 455 10.24 -7.55 3.11
N PHE A 456 11.28 -8.36 3.22
CA PHE A 456 12.57 -8.13 2.56
C PHE A 456 12.74 -8.94 1.26
N ARG A 457 11.64 -9.48 0.71
CA ARG A 457 11.66 -10.35 -0.49
C ARG A 457 12.43 -9.75 -1.65
N VAL A 458 12.32 -8.44 -1.87
CA VAL A 458 13.00 -7.72 -2.96
C VAL A 458 14.53 -7.83 -2.87
N TYR A 459 15.08 -8.00 -1.66
CA TYR A 459 16.53 -8.10 -1.43
C TYR A 459 17.02 -9.55 -1.32
N LEU A 460 16.17 -10.44 -0.80
CA LEU A 460 16.56 -11.79 -0.39
C LEU A 460 16.23 -12.87 -1.43
N LEU A 461 15.38 -12.56 -2.42
CA LEU A 461 15.02 -13.49 -3.47
C LEU A 461 16.08 -13.49 -4.58
N GLY A 462 16.75 -14.62 -4.78
CA GLY A 462 17.79 -14.78 -5.80
C GLY A 462 18.76 -15.91 -5.48
N GLU A 463 19.82 -16.01 -6.28
CA GLU A 463 20.83 -17.08 -6.13
C GLU A 463 21.85 -16.80 -5.02
N GLN A 464 21.99 -15.54 -4.58
CA GLN A 464 22.98 -15.16 -3.56
C GLN A 464 22.57 -15.67 -2.18
N THR A 465 23.46 -16.42 -1.52
CA THR A 465 23.22 -16.91 -0.16
C THR A 465 23.30 -15.79 0.87
N PHE A 466 22.31 -15.69 1.74
CA PHE A 466 22.31 -14.78 2.89
C PHE A 466 22.25 -15.53 4.23
N ALA A 467 22.71 -14.88 5.31
CA ALA A 467 22.65 -15.44 6.65
C ALA A 467 21.38 -14.97 7.37
N ASP A 468 20.64 -15.88 8.00
CA ASP A 468 19.54 -15.53 8.90
C ASP A 468 19.93 -15.85 10.35
N TYR A 469 19.84 -14.86 11.22
CA TYR A 469 20.21 -14.96 12.62
C TYR A 469 18.97 -14.98 13.50
N THR A 470 18.86 -16.02 14.31
CA THR A 470 17.82 -16.19 15.33
C THR A 470 18.45 -16.55 16.67
N ASP A 471 17.80 -16.15 17.75
CA ASP A 471 18.17 -16.51 19.12
C ASP A 471 17.66 -17.89 19.54
N HIS A 472 17.04 -18.63 18.62
CA HIS A 472 16.44 -19.93 18.87
C HIS A 472 17.25 -21.07 18.21
N ALA A 473 18.08 -21.74 19.01
CA ALA A 473 19.04 -22.74 18.51
C ALA A 473 18.40 -23.94 17.78
N SER A 474 17.17 -24.32 18.13
CA SER A 474 16.50 -25.46 17.49
C SER A 474 16.04 -25.18 16.06
N LEU A 475 15.97 -23.91 15.65
CA LEU A 475 15.66 -23.57 14.26
C LEU A 475 16.76 -24.04 13.30
N ARG A 476 18.01 -24.09 13.75
CA ARG A 476 19.15 -24.60 12.96
C ARG A 476 18.93 -26.02 12.43
N THR A 477 18.16 -26.84 13.15
CA THR A 477 17.82 -28.22 12.81
C THR A 477 16.35 -28.40 12.40
N ALA A 478 15.49 -27.38 12.55
CA ALA A 478 14.07 -27.46 12.22
C ALA A 478 13.81 -27.81 10.74
N MET A 479 14.64 -27.30 9.82
CA MET A 479 14.59 -27.63 8.39
C MET A 479 14.98 -29.09 8.07
N LYS A 480 15.64 -29.78 9.01
CA LYS A 480 16.15 -31.15 8.86
C LYS A 480 15.38 -32.17 9.71
N SER A 481 14.37 -31.73 10.46
CA SER A 481 13.62 -32.59 11.37
C SER A 481 12.56 -33.41 10.62
N PRO A 482 12.46 -34.73 10.83
CA PRO A 482 11.50 -35.59 10.12
C PRO A 482 10.04 -35.43 10.59
N HIS A 483 9.79 -34.81 11.75
CA HIS A 483 8.46 -34.60 12.31
C HIS A 483 8.11 -33.11 12.33
N LEU A 484 7.42 -32.66 11.28
CA LEU A 484 7.05 -31.26 11.06
C LEU A 484 5.55 -31.06 11.37
N SER A 485 5.18 -29.95 12.01
CA SER A 485 3.77 -29.58 12.16
C SER A 485 3.17 -29.25 10.79
N GLN A 486 1.86 -29.43 10.57
CA GLN A 486 1.20 -29.08 9.30
C GLN A 486 1.36 -27.58 8.94
N ARG A 487 1.55 -26.71 9.93
CA ARG A 487 1.88 -25.28 9.72
C ARG A 487 3.30 -25.13 9.19
N MET A 488 4.26 -25.81 9.80
CA MET A 488 5.66 -25.78 9.40
C MET A 488 5.85 -26.37 8.01
N ALA A 489 5.16 -27.48 7.69
CA ALA A 489 5.15 -28.07 6.36
C ALA A 489 4.70 -27.08 5.26
N ARG A 490 3.70 -26.24 5.53
CA ARG A 490 3.26 -25.16 4.60
C ARG A 490 4.27 -24.02 4.48
N TRP A 491 5.08 -23.76 5.50
CA TRP A 491 6.10 -22.72 5.45
C TRP A 491 7.40 -23.22 4.83
N LEU A 492 7.69 -24.52 4.87
CA LEU A 492 8.86 -25.11 4.23
C LEU A 492 8.90 -24.88 2.73
N SER A 493 7.76 -25.00 2.03
CA SER A 493 7.68 -24.69 0.60
C SER A 493 8.01 -23.22 0.31
N PHE A 494 7.53 -22.30 1.16
CA PHE A 494 7.86 -20.87 1.08
C PHE A 494 9.34 -20.60 1.35
N PHE A 495 9.93 -21.26 2.36
CA PHE A 495 11.35 -21.08 2.68
C PHE A 495 12.28 -21.65 1.61
N ALA A 496 11.86 -22.69 0.89
CA ALA A 496 12.63 -23.26 -0.22
C ALA A 496 12.82 -22.30 -1.40
N GLU A 497 12.02 -21.22 -1.50
CA GLU A 497 12.21 -20.16 -2.50
C GLU A 497 13.45 -19.29 -2.23
N TYR A 498 14.01 -19.34 -1.02
CA TYR A 498 15.10 -18.47 -0.57
C TYR A 498 16.39 -19.27 -0.33
N ASN A 499 17.52 -18.73 -0.79
CA ASN A 499 18.84 -19.32 -0.55
C ASN A 499 19.46 -18.76 0.73
N PHE A 500 19.24 -19.40 1.88
CA PHE A 500 19.75 -18.90 3.17
C PHE A 500 20.40 -19.96 4.05
N VAL A 501 21.25 -19.50 4.96
CA VAL A 501 21.88 -20.31 6.01
C VAL A 501 21.48 -19.77 7.38
N MET A 502 20.92 -20.65 8.22
CA MET A 502 20.56 -20.28 9.59
C MET A 502 21.78 -20.31 10.52
N HIS A 503 21.96 -19.20 11.24
CA HIS A 503 22.95 -19.05 12.28
C HIS A 503 22.29 -18.74 13.62
N TYR A 504 22.74 -19.41 14.66
CA TYR A 504 22.33 -19.10 16.03
C TYR A 504 23.11 -17.87 16.53
N LYS A 505 22.41 -16.84 16.97
CA LYS A 505 22.98 -15.65 17.62
C LYS A 505 22.37 -15.52 19.02
N PRO A 506 23.14 -15.68 20.12
CA PRO A 506 22.58 -15.58 21.47
C PRO A 506 21.78 -14.29 21.67
N GLY A 507 20.65 -14.34 22.37
CA GLY A 507 19.74 -13.18 22.55
C GLY A 507 20.43 -11.92 23.08
N LYS A 508 21.47 -12.05 23.92
CA LYS A 508 22.31 -10.93 24.39
C LYS A 508 23.00 -10.14 23.26
N ASN A 509 23.23 -10.78 22.13
CA ASN A 509 23.83 -10.22 20.92
C ASN A 509 22.76 -9.91 19.85
N ASN A 510 21.50 -10.32 20.06
CA ASN A 510 20.35 -10.04 19.21
C ASN A 510 19.52 -8.83 19.69
N ILE A 511 20.22 -7.79 20.18
CA ILE A 511 19.61 -6.61 20.81
C ILE A 511 18.59 -5.93 19.88
N LEU A 512 18.84 -5.99 18.57
CA LEU A 512 18.10 -5.24 17.56
C LEU A 512 16.71 -5.80 17.26
N ALA A 513 16.61 -7.13 17.11
CA ALA A 513 15.35 -7.80 16.86
C ALA A 513 14.55 -7.99 18.16
N ASP A 514 15.23 -8.26 19.29
CA ASP A 514 14.61 -8.31 20.63
C ASP A 514 13.94 -6.99 21.02
N ALA A 515 14.58 -5.85 20.73
CA ALA A 515 13.98 -4.54 20.97
C ALA A 515 12.75 -4.26 20.10
N LEU A 516 12.66 -4.86 18.91
CA LEU A 516 11.52 -4.71 18.00
C LEU A 516 10.33 -5.59 18.39
N SER A 517 10.61 -6.81 18.84
CA SER A 517 9.58 -7.78 19.24
C SER A 517 8.98 -7.42 20.62
N ARG A 518 9.73 -6.79 21.53
CA ARG A 518 9.28 -6.46 22.90
C ARG A 518 8.76 -5.04 23.10
N ARG A 519 8.25 -4.43 22.04
CA ARG A 519 7.74 -3.05 22.03
C ARG A 519 6.68 -2.80 23.14
N PRO A 520 6.88 -1.83 24.06
CA PRO A 520 5.99 -1.62 25.20
C PRO A 520 4.55 -1.20 24.83
N ASP A 521 4.37 -0.57 23.67
CA ASP A 521 3.10 -0.20 23.05
C ASP A 521 2.31 -1.41 22.52
N TYR A 522 2.96 -2.56 22.37
CA TYR A 522 2.35 -3.80 21.88
C TYR A 522 2.00 -4.77 23.01
N ASP A 523 2.38 -4.47 24.27
CA ASP A 523 2.05 -5.28 25.44
C ASP A 523 0.60 -4.99 25.92
N PRO A 524 -0.34 -5.95 25.78
CA PRO A 524 -1.73 -5.75 26.18
C PRO A 524 -1.89 -5.50 27.69
N ARG A 525 -0.89 -5.79 28.53
CA ARG A 525 -0.93 -5.55 29.99
C ARG A 525 -0.70 -4.08 30.35
N ARG A 526 -0.20 -3.24 29.43
CA ARG A 526 0.00 -1.80 29.63
C ARG A 526 -1.10 -0.92 29.03
N LEU A 527 -2.00 -1.51 28.25
CA LEU A 527 -3.16 -0.84 27.67
C LEU A 527 -4.35 -0.84 28.65
N THR A 528 -4.17 -0.26 29.85
CA THR A 528 -5.28 0.06 30.77
C THR A 528 -5.67 1.52 30.63
N ARG A 529 -6.12 1.91 29.43
CA ARG A 529 -7.00 3.06 29.22
C ARG A 529 -7.58 2.92 27.82
N HIS A 530 -8.90 2.87 27.75
CA HIS A 530 -9.69 2.88 26.53
C HIS A 530 -9.12 3.87 25.51
N GLN A 531 -8.50 3.34 24.47
CA GLN A 531 -8.48 3.96 23.15
C GLN A 531 -9.10 2.94 22.23
N ASP A 532 -10.27 3.28 21.71
CA ASP A 532 -10.82 2.63 20.52
C ASP A 532 -9.78 2.85 19.41
N ILE A 533 -9.13 1.76 19.01
CA ILE A 533 -8.21 1.74 17.87
C ILE A 533 -9.10 1.60 16.63
N PRO A 534 -8.93 2.43 15.58
CA PRO A 534 -9.58 2.17 14.30
C PRO A 534 -9.13 0.80 13.80
N ASP A 535 -10.07 -0.05 13.38
CA ASP A 535 -9.76 -1.24 12.60
C ASP A 535 -9.04 -0.78 11.30
N ASP A 536 -7.70 -0.71 11.34
CA ASP A 536 -6.86 -0.73 10.15
C ASP A 536 -6.94 -2.14 9.56
N ASP A 537 -8.07 -2.41 8.90
CA ASP A 537 -8.27 -3.57 8.02
C ASP A 537 -7.64 -3.35 6.62
N ASP A 538 -6.84 -2.29 6.43
CA ASP A 538 -6.17 -1.96 5.15
C ASP A 538 -4.71 -2.49 5.07
N ASP A 539 -4.46 -3.71 5.53
CA ASP A 539 -3.34 -4.53 5.03
C ASP A 539 -3.96 -5.68 4.21
N ASP A 540 -4.61 -5.32 3.11
CA ASP A 540 -4.93 -6.24 2.03
C ASP A 540 -3.64 -6.94 1.58
N ASP A 541 -3.68 -8.27 1.69
CA ASP A 541 -2.71 -9.23 1.23
C ASP A 541 -2.74 -9.26 -0.31
N ASP A 542 -2.32 -8.16 -0.94
CA ASP A 542 -2.02 -8.13 -2.38
C ASP A 542 -0.64 -8.76 -2.62
N CYS A 543 -0.61 -10.07 -2.43
CA CYS A 543 0.35 -10.98 -3.05
C CYS A 543 -0.45 -12.15 -3.66
N ALA A 544 -1.39 -11.85 -4.55
CA ALA A 544 -1.79 -12.81 -5.58
C ALA A 544 -0.73 -12.83 -6.70
N THR A 545 0.53 -13.09 -6.35
CA THR A 545 1.44 -13.73 -7.29
C THR A 545 1.11 -15.20 -7.24
N CYS A 546 0.42 -15.67 -8.27
CA CYS A 546 0.33 -17.07 -8.61
C CYS A 546 1.75 -17.63 -8.72
N VAL A 547 2.19 -18.37 -7.69
CA VAL A 547 3.21 -19.41 -7.85
C VAL A 547 2.65 -20.65 -7.19
N THR A 548 2.15 -21.51 -8.08
CA THR A 548 1.98 -22.94 -7.92
C THR A 548 3.14 -23.56 -7.16
N LEU A 549 2.90 -24.15 -6.00
CA LEU A 549 3.62 -25.33 -5.52
C LEU A 549 2.69 -26.16 -4.64
N GLY A 550 2.48 -27.40 -5.08
CA GLY A 550 1.39 -28.28 -4.67
C GLY A 550 1.35 -28.59 -3.17
N ILE A 551 0.17 -28.40 -2.59
CA ILE A 551 -0.28 -29.29 -1.54
C ILE A 551 -0.97 -30.43 -2.26
N ASN A 552 -0.31 -31.60 -2.26
CA ASN A 552 -0.96 -32.88 -2.44
C ASN A 552 -2.04 -33.00 -1.36
N ALA A 553 -3.24 -32.47 -1.65
CA ALA A 553 -4.43 -33.19 -1.26
C ALA A 553 -4.29 -34.51 -2.00
N THR A 554 -4.13 -35.59 -1.24
CA THR A 554 -4.31 -36.95 -1.71
C THR A 554 -5.31 -36.97 -2.85
N VAL A 555 -4.85 -37.42 -4.02
CA VAL A 555 -5.71 -37.90 -5.08
C VAL A 555 -6.52 -39.05 -4.48
N SER A 556 -7.58 -38.71 -3.75
CA SER A 556 -8.76 -39.51 -3.86
C SER A 556 -9.28 -39.14 -5.23
N SER A 557 -8.96 -39.98 -6.22
CA SER A 557 -9.61 -39.94 -7.52
C SER A 557 -11.08 -39.64 -7.26
N PRO A 558 -11.66 -38.54 -7.78
CA PRO A 558 -13.10 -38.41 -7.73
C PRO A 558 -13.61 -39.67 -8.42
N VAL A 559 -14.39 -40.42 -7.67
CA VAL A 559 -15.09 -41.59 -8.14
C VAL A 559 -15.66 -41.18 -9.50
N LEU A 560 -15.45 -41.99 -10.54
CA LEU A 560 -15.93 -41.78 -11.90
C LEU A 560 -17.39 -41.22 -12.05
N PRO A 561 -18.34 -41.35 -11.09
CA PRO A 561 -19.69 -40.80 -11.21
C PRO A 561 -19.84 -39.28 -11.32
N LEU A 562 -19.03 -38.42 -10.67
CA LEU A 562 -19.34 -36.98 -10.62
C LEU A 562 -19.09 -36.25 -11.94
N ARG A 563 -18.00 -36.60 -12.64
CA ARG A 563 -17.69 -36.06 -13.98
C ARG A 563 -18.79 -36.41 -14.97
N GLN A 564 -19.24 -37.66 -14.95
CA GLN A 564 -20.32 -38.12 -15.83
C GLN A 564 -21.65 -37.44 -15.49
N GLN A 565 -21.97 -37.29 -14.20
CA GLN A 565 -23.18 -36.58 -13.76
C GLN A 565 -23.22 -35.11 -14.20
N ILE A 566 -22.08 -34.41 -14.18
CA ILE A 566 -22.00 -33.02 -14.68
C ILE A 566 -22.20 -32.99 -16.20
N ALA A 567 -21.58 -33.93 -16.92
CA ALA A 567 -21.70 -34.04 -18.37
C ALA A 567 -23.15 -34.33 -18.80
N ASP A 568 -23.81 -35.30 -18.16
CA ASP A 568 -25.21 -35.67 -18.42
C ASP A 568 -26.14 -34.49 -18.09
N ALA A 569 -25.88 -33.76 -17.01
CA ALA A 569 -26.69 -32.61 -16.59
C ALA A 569 -26.59 -31.40 -17.54
N TYR A 570 -25.62 -31.35 -18.46
CA TYR A 570 -25.61 -30.31 -19.49
C TYR A 570 -26.73 -30.49 -20.52
N GLU A 571 -27.22 -31.71 -20.76
CA GLU A 571 -28.31 -31.94 -21.72
C GLU A 571 -29.63 -31.33 -21.25
N GLU A 572 -29.85 -31.30 -19.93
CA GLU A 572 -31.02 -30.72 -19.28
C GLU A 572 -30.93 -29.17 -19.17
N ASP A 573 -29.71 -28.60 -19.26
CA ASP A 573 -29.49 -27.15 -19.23
C ASP A 573 -29.43 -26.57 -20.65
N ALA A 574 -30.57 -26.10 -21.16
CA ALA A 574 -30.69 -25.51 -22.48
C ALA A 574 -29.69 -24.36 -22.76
N PHE A 575 -29.20 -23.66 -21.72
CA PHE A 575 -28.21 -22.60 -21.87
C PHE A 575 -26.81 -23.17 -22.16
N TYR A 576 -26.32 -24.10 -21.34
CA TYR A 576 -25.01 -24.70 -21.55
C TYR A 576 -25.00 -25.71 -22.71
N ALA A 577 -26.11 -26.43 -22.95
CA ALA A 577 -26.28 -27.27 -24.14
C ALA A 577 -26.08 -26.47 -25.45
N ALA A 578 -26.59 -25.24 -25.51
CA ALA A 578 -26.42 -24.37 -26.67
C ALA A 578 -24.95 -23.95 -26.87
N ILE A 579 -24.23 -23.65 -25.78
CA ILE A 579 -22.80 -23.31 -25.82
C ILE A 579 -21.98 -24.51 -26.27
N ILE A 580 -22.21 -25.70 -25.69
CA ILE A 580 -21.52 -26.94 -26.06
C ILE A 580 -21.78 -27.29 -27.53
N ARG A 581 -23.02 -27.13 -28.01
CA ARG A 581 -23.36 -27.34 -29.43
C ARG A 581 -22.59 -26.41 -30.36
N TYR A 582 -22.41 -25.14 -29.99
CA TYR A 582 -21.59 -24.21 -30.75
C TYR A 582 -20.11 -24.60 -30.71
N LEU A 583 -19.55 -24.95 -29.54
CA LEU A 583 -18.14 -25.34 -29.41
C LEU A 583 -17.82 -26.63 -30.18
N ARG A 584 -18.76 -27.59 -30.25
CA ARG A 584 -18.61 -28.82 -31.05
C ARG A 584 -18.72 -28.59 -32.55
N ASN A 585 -19.48 -27.58 -32.98
CA ASN A 585 -19.64 -27.22 -34.39
C ASN A 585 -19.79 -25.69 -34.54
N PRO A 586 -18.67 -24.95 -34.63
CA PRO A 586 -18.68 -23.50 -34.70
C PRO A 586 -19.09 -23.03 -36.10
N ALA A 587 -20.38 -22.72 -36.26
CA ALA A 587 -20.97 -22.28 -37.51
C ALA A 587 -21.88 -21.07 -37.27
N ALA A 588 -22.16 -20.30 -38.31
CA ALA A 588 -22.93 -19.05 -38.19
C ALA A 588 -24.37 -19.30 -37.70
N ASP A 589 -24.94 -20.46 -38.02
CA ASP A 589 -26.26 -20.90 -37.59
C ASP A 589 -26.29 -21.33 -36.10
N THR A 590 -25.23 -21.94 -35.58
CA THR A 590 -25.11 -22.29 -34.16
C THR A 590 -24.79 -21.06 -33.30
N LEU A 591 -23.98 -20.12 -33.80
CA LEU A 591 -23.70 -18.85 -33.15
C LEU A 591 -24.95 -17.96 -33.03
N ALA A 592 -25.81 -17.93 -34.06
CA ALA A 592 -27.05 -17.15 -34.07
C ALA A 592 -28.07 -17.59 -33.00
N LYS A 593 -28.00 -18.85 -32.55
CA LYS A 593 -28.86 -19.40 -31.50
C LYS A 593 -28.41 -19.01 -30.09
N LEU A 594 -27.21 -18.44 -29.92
CA LEU A 594 -26.72 -17.93 -28.65
C LEU A 594 -27.24 -16.52 -28.38
N THR A 595 -27.56 -16.24 -27.11
CA THR A 595 -27.95 -14.89 -26.69
C THR A 595 -26.79 -13.90 -26.93
N ARG A 596 -27.10 -12.62 -27.16
CA ARG A 596 -26.08 -11.60 -27.43
C ARG A 596 -24.98 -11.53 -26.34
N PRO A 597 -25.30 -11.54 -25.03
CA PRO A 597 -24.27 -11.59 -23.99
C PRO A 597 -23.42 -12.85 -24.01
N THR A 598 -23.99 -14.00 -24.38
CA THR A 598 -23.26 -15.26 -24.51
C THR A 598 -22.29 -15.22 -25.68
N ARG A 599 -22.66 -14.58 -26.80
CA ARG A 599 -21.78 -14.41 -27.96
C ARG A 599 -20.56 -13.55 -27.64
N ASP A 600 -20.76 -12.47 -26.89
CA ASP A 600 -19.66 -11.56 -26.51
C ASP A 600 -18.67 -12.23 -25.54
N ALA A 601 -19.12 -13.24 -24.79
CA ALA A 601 -18.31 -14.00 -23.83
C ALA A 601 -17.93 -15.41 -24.30
N ILE A 602 -18.21 -15.79 -25.56
CA ILE A 602 -18.03 -17.18 -26.02
C ILE A 602 -16.58 -17.62 -26.01
N THR A 603 -15.63 -16.68 -26.18
CA THR A 603 -14.18 -16.91 -26.13
C THR A 603 -13.67 -17.28 -24.73
N ARG A 604 -14.52 -17.16 -23.71
CA ARG A 604 -14.21 -17.54 -22.32
C ARG A 604 -14.61 -18.98 -21.99
N TYR A 605 -15.28 -19.67 -22.92
CA TYR A 605 -15.71 -21.04 -22.76
C TYR A 605 -14.91 -21.96 -23.68
N ASP A 606 -14.51 -23.11 -23.16
CA ASP A 606 -13.84 -24.16 -23.92
C ASP A 606 -14.32 -25.56 -23.49
N LEU A 607 -14.08 -26.57 -24.31
CA LEU A 607 -14.53 -27.94 -24.06
C LEU A 607 -13.34 -28.85 -23.73
N ASP A 608 -13.28 -29.35 -22.48
CA ASP A 608 -12.31 -30.36 -22.04
C ASP A 608 -12.97 -31.76 -22.03
N GLY A 609 -12.90 -32.42 -23.19
CA GLY A 609 -13.63 -33.67 -23.44
C GLY A 609 -15.14 -33.45 -23.46
N ASP A 610 -15.84 -33.90 -22.42
CA ASP A 610 -17.29 -33.74 -22.26
C ASP A 610 -17.66 -32.65 -21.25
N LEU A 611 -16.66 -32.00 -20.64
CA LEU A 611 -16.86 -30.95 -19.66
C LEU A 611 -16.71 -29.57 -20.30
N LEU A 612 -17.67 -28.69 -20.00
CA LEU A 612 -17.55 -27.28 -20.34
C LEU A 612 -16.66 -26.60 -19.29
N THR A 613 -15.67 -25.83 -19.74
CA THR A 613 -14.78 -25.04 -18.88
C THR A 613 -14.96 -23.56 -19.14
N TYR A 614 -14.68 -22.74 -18.12
CA TYR A 614 -14.74 -21.28 -18.19
C TYR A 614 -13.47 -20.66 -17.63
N ALA A 615 -12.89 -19.71 -18.37
CA ALA A 615 -11.73 -18.93 -18.00
C ALA A 615 -11.97 -17.43 -18.27
N ILE A 616 -11.63 -16.57 -17.32
CA ILE A 616 -11.88 -15.11 -17.47
C ILE A 616 -10.95 -14.50 -18.53
N ASP A 617 -9.74 -15.03 -18.64
CA ASP A 617 -8.70 -14.67 -19.61
C ASP A 617 -7.91 -15.94 -19.99
N THR A 618 -7.17 -15.87 -21.09
CA THR A 618 -6.28 -16.92 -21.63
C THR A 618 -5.22 -17.42 -20.65
N PHE A 619 -4.92 -16.65 -19.60
CA PHE A 619 -3.95 -17.01 -18.55
C PHE A 619 -4.60 -17.51 -17.24
N ASP A 620 -5.93 -17.50 -17.12
CA ASP A 620 -6.64 -18.03 -15.94
C ASP A 620 -6.76 -19.56 -16.03
N THR A 621 -6.73 -20.24 -14.87
CA THR A 621 -6.92 -21.70 -14.85
C THR A 621 -8.37 -22.02 -15.24
N PRO A 622 -8.61 -22.90 -16.23
CA PRO A 622 -9.96 -23.23 -16.66
C PRO A 622 -10.73 -23.93 -15.53
N ARG A 623 -11.94 -23.47 -15.26
CA ARG A 623 -12.81 -23.97 -14.18
C ARG A 623 -13.95 -24.76 -14.78
N VAL A 624 -14.31 -25.89 -14.18
CA VAL A 624 -15.42 -26.72 -14.68
C VAL A 624 -16.74 -25.99 -14.45
N VAL A 625 -17.51 -25.82 -15.51
CA VAL A 625 -18.81 -25.14 -15.46
C VAL A 625 -19.85 -26.09 -14.90
N ILE A 626 -20.55 -25.67 -13.85
CA ILE A 626 -21.63 -26.47 -13.25
C ILE A 626 -22.99 -26.02 -13.80
N PRO A 627 -23.78 -26.94 -14.39
CA PRO A 627 -25.09 -26.62 -14.95
C PRO A 627 -26.06 -26.07 -13.90
N ALA A 628 -27.20 -25.54 -14.33
CA ALA A 628 -28.29 -25.07 -13.47
C ALA A 628 -29.04 -26.20 -12.74
N ASP A 629 -28.28 -27.15 -12.20
CA ASP A 629 -28.75 -28.23 -11.34
C ASP A 629 -28.46 -27.87 -9.87
N ASP A 630 -29.52 -27.58 -9.12
CA ASP A 630 -29.42 -27.20 -7.71
C ASP A 630 -28.98 -28.37 -6.80
N ASP A 631 -29.24 -29.63 -7.18
CA ASP A 631 -28.81 -30.82 -6.43
C ASP A 631 -27.28 -30.99 -6.57
N LEU A 632 -26.74 -30.82 -7.78
CA LEU A 632 -25.28 -30.85 -8.03
C LEU A 632 -24.55 -29.69 -7.35
N ARG A 633 -25.09 -28.47 -7.44
CA ARG A 633 -24.51 -27.29 -6.76
C ARG A 633 -24.55 -27.44 -5.24
N ALA A 634 -25.63 -27.97 -4.68
CA ALA A 634 -25.74 -28.26 -3.25
C ALA A 634 -24.68 -29.26 -2.79
N ARG A 635 -24.51 -30.36 -3.54
CA ARG A 635 -23.51 -31.39 -3.21
C ARG A 635 -22.09 -30.83 -3.21
N LEU A 636 -21.72 -30.03 -4.22
CA LEU A 636 -20.40 -29.40 -4.30
C LEU A 636 -20.16 -28.43 -3.15
N VAL A 637 -21.14 -27.58 -2.84
CA VAL A 637 -20.99 -26.64 -1.72
C VAL A 637 -20.89 -27.39 -0.39
N HIS A 638 -21.71 -28.43 -0.17
CA HIS A 638 -21.64 -29.28 1.01
C HIS A 638 -20.27 -29.94 1.18
N GLU A 639 -19.68 -30.49 0.12
CA GLU A 639 -18.38 -31.14 0.16
C GLU A 639 -17.24 -30.17 0.51
N TYR A 640 -17.29 -28.94 0.00
CA TYR A 640 -16.27 -27.92 0.26
C TYR A 640 -16.51 -27.11 1.54
N HIS A 641 -17.68 -27.21 2.17
CA HIS A 641 -18.06 -26.41 3.34
C HIS A 641 -18.36 -27.24 4.59
N ASP A 642 -19.28 -28.20 4.49
CA ASP A 642 -19.86 -28.95 5.60
C ASP A 642 -19.12 -30.28 5.86
N ALA A 643 -18.43 -30.82 4.85
CA ALA A 643 -17.58 -31.98 5.07
C ALA A 643 -16.46 -31.66 6.08
N PRO A 644 -15.96 -32.66 6.84
CA PRO A 644 -14.87 -32.46 7.79
C PRO A 644 -13.63 -31.78 7.19
N ALA A 645 -13.38 -31.97 5.89
CA ALA A 645 -12.31 -31.30 5.14
C ALA A 645 -12.58 -29.82 4.82
N GLY A 646 -13.86 -29.44 4.67
CA GLY A 646 -14.31 -28.06 4.42
C GLY A 646 -14.38 -27.20 5.69
N GLY A 647 -14.57 -27.83 6.85
CA GLY A 647 -14.29 -27.26 8.17
C GLY A 647 -15.08 -26.00 8.54
N HIS A 648 -16.22 -25.72 7.90
CA HIS A 648 -17.05 -24.55 8.17
C HIS A 648 -16.29 -23.21 8.16
N LEU A 649 -15.33 -23.08 7.24
CA LEU A 649 -14.35 -21.98 7.17
C LEU A 649 -14.97 -20.59 6.85
N GLY A 650 -16.29 -20.51 6.75
CA GLY A 650 -17.02 -19.30 6.47
C GLY A 650 -17.06 -18.94 4.99
N ARG A 651 -17.83 -17.90 4.66
CA ARG A 651 -18.19 -17.52 3.28
C ARG A 651 -17.00 -17.34 2.36
N GLU A 652 -16.01 -16.54 2.76
CA GLU A 652 -14.89 -16.15 1.88
C GLU A 652 -14.00 -17.35 1.55
N LYS A 653 -13.67 -18.17 2.55
CA LYS A 653 -12.80 -19.34 2.36
C LYS A 653 -13.48 -20.45 1.56
N THR A 654 -14.77 -20.64 1.80
CA THR A 654 -15.57 -21.62 1.02
C THR A 654 -15.65 -21.20 -0.44
N PHE A 655 -15.86 -19.91 -0.71
CA PHE A 655 -15.84 -19.39 -2.07
C PHE A 655 -14.46 -19.53 -2.72
N ALA A 656 -13.38 -19.18 -2.02
CA ALA A 656 -12.02 -19.30 -2.56
C ALA A 656 -11.66 -20.76 -2.91
N ALA A 657 -12.06 -21.73 -2.07
CA ALA A 657 -11.79 -23.15 -2.31
C ALA A 657 -12.61 -23.69 -3.50
N LEU A 658 -13.90 -23.39 -3.54
CA LEU A 658 -14.80 -23.93 -4.56
C LEU A 658 -14.59 -23.26 -5.93
N SER A 659 -14.37 -21.94 -5.95
CA SER A 659 -14.19 -21.18 -7.20
C SER A 659 -12.86 -21.40 -7.90
N ARG A 660 -11.94 -22.16 -7.27
CA ARG A 660 -10.70 -22.62 -7.91
C ARG A 660 -10.97 -23.68 -8.97
N ASP A 661 -11.89 -24.60 -8.68
CA ASP A 661 -12.10 -25.79 -9.50
C ASP A 661 -13.42 -25.69 -10.31
N PHE A 662 -14.40 -24.92 -9.81
CA PHE A 662 -15.75 -24.85 -10.37
C PHE A 662 -16.25 -23.43 -10.64
N PHE A 663 -17.09 -23.29 -11.67
CA PHE A 663 -17.73 -22.03 -12.04
C PHE A 663 -19.23 -22.19 -12.32
N TRP A 664 -20.03 -21.26 -11.80
CA TRP A 664 -21.36 -20.96 -12.33
C TRP A 664 -21.74 -19.51 -11.99
N PRO A 665 -22.67 -18.88 -12.75
CA PRO A 665 -23.11 -17.53 -12.46
C PRO A 665 -23.61 -17.38 -11.02
N ARG A 666 -23.11 -16.36 -10.32
CA ARG A 666 -23.48 -16.01 -8.94
C ARG A 666 -23.15 -17.09 -7.89
N VAL A 667 -22.13 -17.92 -8.14
CA VAL A 667 -21.60 -18.90 -7.16
C VAL A 667 -21.39 -18.31 -5.76
N TYR A 668 -20.84 -17.09 -5.65
CA TYR A 668 -20.66 -16.39 -4.38
C TYR A 668 -21.98 -16.15 -3.62
N LYS A 669 -23.05 -15.76 -4.33
CA LYS A 669 -24.38 -15.53 -3.72
C LYS A 669 -24.95 -16.85 -3.19
N TRP A 670 -24.70 -17.94 -3.91
CA TRP A 670 -25.13 -19.28 -3.55
C TRP A 670 -24.41 -19.77 -2.29
N ILE A 671 -23.09 -19.67 -2.24
CA ILE A 671 -22.28 -19.99 -1.05
C ILE A 671 -22.66 -19.10 0.14
N ARG A 672 -22.86 -17.79 -0.08
CA ARG A 672 -23.34 -16.87 0.96
C ARG A 672 -24.68 -17.31 1.56
N LYS A 673 -25.61 -17.80 0.74
CA LYS A 673 -26.90 -18.31 1.20
C LYS A 673 -26.70 -19.60 2.00
N TRP A 674 -25.86 -20.51 1.51
CA TRP A 674 -25.55 -21.78 2.15
C TRP A 674 -24.89 -21.62 3.53
N VAL A 675 -23.84 -20.80 3.64
CA VAL A 675 -23.15 -20.53 4.91
C VAL A 675 -24.08 -19.81 5.91
N ARG A 676 -25.02 -18.99 5.41
CA ARG A 676 -26.04 -18.34 6.26
C ARG A 676 -27.07 -19.34 6.82
N SER A 677 -27.38 -20.39 6.08
CA SER A 677 -28.27 -21.47 6.55
C SER A 677 -27.55 -22.53 7.38
N CYS A 678 -26.21 -22.55 7.40
CA CYS A 678 -25.45 -23.51 8.19
C CYS A 678 -25.43 -23.14 9.68
N GLU A 679 -26.01 -24.00 10.53
CA GLU A 679 -26.07 -23.78 11.97
C GLU A 679 -24.68 -23.67 12.63
N ILE A 680 -23.71 -24.50 12.21
CA ILE A 680 -22.38 -24.54 12.82
C ILE A 680 -21.68 -23.19 12.63
N CYS A 681 -21.72 -22.63 11.41
CA CYS A 681 -21.18 -21.30 11.14
C CYS A 681 -21.91 -20.19 11.91
N GLN A 682 -23.22 -20.29 12.09
CA GLN A 682 -23.98 -19.28 12.85
C GLN A 682 -23.71 -19.37 14.36
N ARG A 683 -23.50 -20.57 14.92
CA ARG A 683 -23.19 -20.76 16.36
C ARG A 683 -21.78 -20.28 16.74
N VAL A 684 -20.80 -20.44 15.85
CA VAL A 684 -19.40 -20.05 16.09
C VAL A 684 -19.16 -18.56 15.83
N LYS A 685 -20.12 -17.86 15.20
CA LYS A 685 -19.99 -16.44 14.92
C LYS A 685 -20.12 -15.63 16.23
N PRO A 686 -19.17 -14.74 16.56
CA PRO A 686 -19.26 -13.90 17.75
C PRO A 686 -20.53 -13.06 17.70
N ALA A 687 -21.33 -13.07 18.76
CA ALA A 687 -22.45 -12.15 18.88
C ALA A 687 -21.90 -10.72 18.93
N SER A 688 -22.47 -9.80 18.15
CA SER A 688 -22.18 -8.38 18.30
C SER A 688 -22.57 -7.97 19.73
N SER A 689 -21.61 -7.54 20.55
CA SER A 689 -21.92 -7.10 21.91
C SER A 689 -22.88 -5.91 21.84
N LYS A 690 -24.13 -6.08 22.30
CA LYS A 690 -24.98 -4.94 22.59
C LYS A 690 -24.39 -4.25 23.83
N GLN A 691 -23.74 -3.10 23.66
CA GLN A 691 -23.38 -2.23 24.77
C GLN A 691 -24.67 -1.89 25.54
N ALA A 692 -24.69 -2.12 26.84
CA ALA A 692 -25.80 -1.70 27.70
C ALA A 692 -25.88 -0.15 27.69
N PRO A 693 -27.08 0.46 27.71
CA PRO A 693 -27.21 1.91 27.74
C PRO A 693 -26.55 2.48 29.01
N LEU A 694 -25.64 3.44 28.84
CA LEU A 694 -25.00 4.16 29.94
C LEU A 694 -26.06 4.94 30.73
N ARG A 695 -26.22 4.62 32.03
CA ARG A 695 -27.03 5.43 32.95
C ARG A 695 -26.15 6.54 33.56
N PRO A 696 -26.57 7.81 33.53
CA PRO A 696 -25.85 8.86 34.26
C PRO A 696 -26.00 8.65 35.77
N LEU A 697 -24.89 8.82 36.50
CA LEU A 697 -24.86 8.77 37.96
C LEU A 697 -25.57 10.00 38.56
N PRO A 698 -26.31 9.85 39.67
CA PRO A 698 -26.98 10.97 40.32
C PRO A 698 -25.96 11.99 40.85
N ILE A 699 -26.22 13.26 40.59
CA ILE A 699 -25.42 14.40 41.05
C ILE A 699 -25.62 14.51 42.57
N ALA A 700 -24.52 14.51 43.33
CA ALA A 700 -24.56 14.73 44.77
C ALA A 700 -25.05 16.16 45.06
N THR A 701 -26.22 16.29 45.67
CA THR A 701 -26.68 17.56 46.26
C THR A 701 -26.04 17.72 47.63
N SER A 702 -25.29 18.80 47.82
CA SER A 702 -24.73 19.23 49.10
C SER A 702 -25.84 19.43 50.13
N SER A 703 -25.71 18.78 51.29
CA SER A 703 -26.38 19.15 52.54
C SER A 703 -25.33 19.60 53.53
#